data_AF-A0A7T4PD02-F1
#
_entry.id   AF-A0A7T4PD02-F1
#
_cell.length_a   1.000
_cell.length_b   1.000
_cell.length_c   1.000
_cell.angle_alpha   90.00
_cell.angle_beta   90.00
_cell.angle_gamma   90.00
#
_symmetry.space_group_name_H-M   'P 1'
#
loop_
_entity.id
_entity.type
_entity.pdbx_description
1 polymer ?
#
loop_
_entity_poly.entity_id
_entity_poly.type
_entity_poly.pdbx_seq_one_letter_code
_entity_poly.pdbx_strand_id
1 'polypeptide(L)'
;MPAAALRRLAAIAVGLALALASVIVPVSTAVAGTPTSRPAPDARAASAAEPTPADSAALKTWWHDNYEFNTTSPVANDKVRRSSFYDVKVATAAAPTTKYDSFAYMSIPRSGKGKIGYTKEDGAEFSSSANLTMSWSSFQYTADVWVDVSLRTGQTISSADQVKIKPSSLNFAKELVDSKTVRVKVPYDAKGYRFSVEFDPQLYTAYNDMSGPATDAGKLTTQGGGGNRAIHTEPRNSMMIFAEPSPAGAEKDRLVPTAASGSIHYPQQGKVTDLNTVSEEIVYFRPGTYYMTSKYHALLPKQVKWVYLAPGAYVKGAIRFPDDTQGLYKVTGQGVLSGEQYVYEADTNNNYDHLSGASNCHTSCVKMLQFQSAQGRQQHLDLQGVTINEPPYHSFVVYGDEQTFSMRVNNYKQVGSWYWQTDGIELYRGSTMKNTFFNANDDVLKMYHSDVDIDNTVIWKNENGPVIQWGWTPRNIDNVRVSNTHVIHNRMYWKDIKYNTCILNSSSHWEAPGSTSKADPSTTVKNMTFENITVEGMTNCAIRVFALSNTENIHVKNLKIGAWNQLDSASQVSLLKRHSNGAGQKVSLGNETRDSRGLKLENYTVGGTVIQKSATNWGADKLGRLGFDAENWDNWNAWGAGGSNPDPVTSGTIVNGGSSKCVHRAGDGTANGTAVQQWTCADDPSMTWTLDGQRLKSGGKCLDLEYAGTANGTRAHLWECGDWDSQKWSFTSAGTLKHITSGRCLDVEEKRTSDGARLHLWDCGTWASQKWALTS
;
A
#
# COMPACT_ATOMS: atom_id res chain seq x y z
N MET A 1 -47.93 8.30 -27.77
CA MET A 1 -49.32 8.79 -27.91
C MET A 1 -49.80 9.24 -26.54
N PRO A 2 -50.56 10.33 -26.43
CA PRO A 2 -50.04 11.72 -26.51
C PRO A 2 -50.53 12.60 -25.33
N ALA A 3 -49.86 13.73 -25.02
CA ALA A 3 -50.25 15.15 -25.27
C ALA A 3 -51.60 15.58 -24.59
N ALA A 4 -51.88 16.80 -24.14
CA ALA A 4 -51.41 18.17 -24.33
C ALA A 4 -52.21 19.04 -23.31
N ALA A 5 -51.64 20.04 -22.63
CA ALA A 5 -51.45 21.44 -23.02
C ALA A 5 -52.68 22.37 -22.85
N LEU A 6 -52.40 23.61 -22.38
CA LEU A 6 -52.95 24.96 -22.74
C LEU A 6 -53.08 25.83 -21.47
N ARG A 7 -52.22 26.84 -21.22
CA ARG A 7 -51.98 28.17 -21.86
C ARG A 7 -53.08 29.22 -21.62
N ARG A 8 -52.70 30.36 -21.02
CA ARG A 8 -52.68 31.77 -21.56
C ARG A 8 -52.51 32.77 -20.39
N LEU A 9 -51.44 33.57 -20.32
CA LEU A 9 -51.08 34.83 -21.02
C LEU A 9 -51.64 36.10 -20.37
N ALA A 10 -50.75 36.96 -19.86
CA ALA A 10 -50.82 38.41 -20.03
C ALA A 10 -49.41 39.02 -19.85
N ALA A 11 -49.02 39.84 -20.81
CA ALA A 11 -47.73 40.53 -20.92
C ALA A 11 -47.93 42.02 -20.69
N ILE A 12 -46.94 42.72 -20.12
CA ILE A 12 -46.63 44.12 -20.42
C ILE A 12 -45.10 44.27 -20.42
N ALA A 13 -44.59 44.90 -21.48
CA ALA A 13 -43.20 45.26 -21.71
C ALA A 13 -43.06 46.81 -21.82
N VAL A 14 -41.82 47.25 -22.07
CA VAL A 14 -41.31 48.63 -22.35
C VAL A 14 -40.78 49.34 -21.09
N GLY A 15 -39.59 49.94 -21.03
CA GLY A 15 -38.51 50.17 -22.00
C GLY A 15 -37.44 51.15 -21.43
N LEU A 16 -36.24 51.09 -22.02
CA LEU A 16 -34.97 51.84 -21.82
C LEU A 16 -35.01 53.34 -21.42
N ALA A 17 -33.98 53.85 -20.71
CA ALA A 17 -32.80 54.58 -21.27
C ALA A 17 -31.96 55.37 -20.22
N LEU A 18 -30.68 55.59 -20.59
CA LEU A 18 -29.55 56.28 -19.93
C LEU A 18 -29.79 57.75 -19.51
N ALA A 19 -29.02 58.25 -18.51
CA ALA A 19 -27.92 59.23 -18.72
C ALA A 19 -27.21 59.71 -17.43
N LEU A 20 -25.95 60.11 -17.64
CA LEU A 20 -24.91 60.65 -16.75
C LEU A 20 -25.26 61.89 -15.91
N ALA A 21 -24.52 62.07 -14.81
CA ALA A 21 -24.12 63.39 -14.33
C ALA A 21 -22.70 63.38 -13.71
N SER A 22 -22.00 64.46 -13.98
CA SER A 22 -20.56 64.75 -13.91
C SER A 22 -20.09 65.23 -12.55
N VAL A 23 -18.80 65.08 -12.22
CA VAL A 23 -18.10 66.06 -11.35
C VAL A 23 -16.71 66.37 -11.92
N ILE A 24 -16.42 67.66 -11.90
CA ILE A 24 -15.35 68.41 -12.55
C ILE A 24 -14.10 68.49 -11.65
N VAL A 25 -12.94 68.50 -12.30
CA VAL A 25 -11.59 68.77 -11.77
C VAL A 25 -11.38 70.26 -11.52
N PRO A 26 -10.60 70.68 -10.50
CA PRO A 26 -9.85 71.92 -10.56
C PRO A 26 -8.36 71.64 -10.80
N VAL A 27 -7.82 72.31 -11.83
CA VAL A 27 -6.39 72.44 -12.12
C VAL A 27 -5.86 73.67 -11.38
N SER A 28 -4.68 73.56 -10.77
CA SER A 28 -3.84 74.72 -10.44
C SER A 28 -2.35 74.32 -10.47
N THR A 29 -1.70 74.77 -11.54
CA THR A 29 -0.36 75.36 -11.69
C THR A 29 0.82 74.89 -10.82
N ALA A 30 1.87 74.47 -11.52
CA ALA A 30 3.21 74.15 -11.01
C ALA A 30 4.02 75.39 -10.59
N VAL A 31 4.85 75.26 -9.55
CA VAL A 31 6.06 76.04 -9.30
C VAL A 31 7.15 75.12 -8.70
N ALA A 32 8.39 75.30 -9.15
CA ALA A 32 9.56 74.49 -8.84
C ALA A 32 10.13 74.71 -7.42
N GLY A 33 10.77 73.67 -6.86
CA GLY A 33 11.59 73.73 -5.64
C GLY A 33 12.44 72.47 -5.43
N THR A 34 13.75 72.66 -5.33
CA THR A 34 14.85 71.68 -5.18
C THR A 34 14.95 71.08 -3.75
N PRO A 35 15.81 70.05 -3.51
CA PRO A 35 15.52 68.95 -2.59
C PRO A 35 16.00 69.18 -1.15
N THR A 36 15.32 68.59 -0.16
CA THR A 36 15.83 68.46 1.21
C THR A 36 15.71 67.02 1.73
N SER A 37 16.88 66.45 2.03
CA SER A 37 17.22 65.35 2.94
C SER A 37 16.19 64.24 3.21
N ARG A 38 16.51 63.07 2.67
CA ARG A 38 15.99 61.75 3.04
C ARG A 38 16.34 61.42 4.51
N PRO A 39 15.41 61.00 5.37
CA PRO A 39 15.75 60.40 6.66
C PRO A 39 16.44 59.04 6.43
N ALA A 40 17.46 58.74 7.24
CA ALA A 40 18.25 57.52 7.14
C ALA A 40 17.38 56.24 7.25
N PRO A 41 17.69 55.17 6.51
CA PRO A 41 16.99 53.90 6.66
C PRO A 41 17.38 53.24 7.99
N ASP A 42 16.35 52.81 8.72
CA ASP A 42 16.47 51.97 9.89
C ASP A 42 17.29 50.70 9.61
N ALA A 43 17.96 50.25 10.67
CA ALA A 43 18.98 49.23 10.68
C ALA A 43 18.55 47.91 10.02
N ARG A 44 19.41 47.46 9.10
CA ARG A 44 19.56 46.11 8.53
C ARG A 44 18.85 45.01 9.32
N ALA A 45 17.83 44.41 8.70
CA ALA A 45 17.61 42.97 8.84
C ALA A 45 18.94 42.28 8.51
N ALA A 46 19.47 41.48 9.44
CA ALA A 46 20.59 40.60 9.15
C ALA A 46 20.20 39.75 7.93
N SER A 47 20.91 39.93 6.80
CA SER A 47 20.68 39.13 5.60
C SER A 47 20.91 37.66 5.98
N ALA A 48 19.86 36.84 5.94
CA ALA A 48 20.05 35.40 5.98
C ALA A 48 21.05 35.03 4.89
N ALA A 49 22.13 34.31 5.25
CA ALA A 49 23.15 33.91 4.29
C ALA A 49 22.49 33.13 3.14
N GLU A 50 22.95 33.38 1.91
CA GLU A 50 22.43 32.69 0.73
C GLU A 50 22.65 31.16 0.87
N PRO A 51 21.68 30.32 0.45
CA PRO A 51 21.81 28.88 0.49
C PRO A 51 23.06 28.43 -0.28
N THR A 52 23.84 27.52 0.31
CA THR A 52 25.10 27.04 -0.26
C THR A 52 25.00 25.54 -0.56
N PRO A 53 24.56 25.13 -1.76
CA PRO A 53 24.52 23.72 -2.14
C PRO A 53 25.92 23.15 -2.45
N ALA A 54 26.08 21.84 -2.31
CA ALA A 54 27.29 21.11 -2.68
C ALA A 54 27.29 20.76 -4.17
N ASP A 55 28.44 20.91 -4.84
CA ASP A 55 28.67 20.33 -6.17
C ASP A 55 30.09 19.75 -6.23
N SER A 56 30.25 18.58 -5.63
CA SER A 56 31.52 17.83 -5.59
C SER A 56 31.29 16.39 -6.04
N ALA A 57 32.39 15.65 -6.30
CA ALA A 57 32.29 14.23 -6.58
C ALA A 57 31.74 13.40 -5.40
N ALA A 58 31.96 13.87 -4.17
CA ALA A 58 31.56 13.19 -2.94
C ALA A 58 30.09 13.43 -2.56
N LEU A 59 29.59 14.64 -2.82
CA LEU A 59 28.30 15.12 -2.39
C LEU A 59 27.78 16.17 -3.39
N LYS A 60 26.53 16.00 -3.83
CA LYS A 60 25.79 16.98 -4.62
C LYS A 60 24.43 17.23 -3.99
N THR A 61 24.17 18.48 -3.62
CA THR A 61 22.85 18.96 -3.21
C THR A 61 22.41 20.05 -4.18
N TRP A 62 21.18 20.55 -4.06
CA TRP A 62 20.69 21.61 -4.93
C TRP A 62 19.67 22.48 -4.22
N TRP A 63 19.35 23.61 -4.86
CA TRP A 63 18.43 24.61 -4.37
C TRP A 63 17.49 25.13 -5.47
N HIS A 64 16.38 25.73 -5.08
CA HIS A 64 15.42 26.40 -5.95
C HIS A 64 15.18 27.81 -5.41
N ASP A 65 15.63 28.86 -6.11
CA ASP A 65 15.49 30.25 -5.64
C ASP A 65 14.05 30.77 -5.73
N ASN A 66 13.28 30.19 -6.64
CA ASN A 66 11.86 30.45 -6.87
C ASN A 66 10.95 29.68 -5.89
N TYR A 67 11.41 29.39 -4.67
CA TYR A 67 10.60 28.66 -3.71
C TYR A 67 9.48 29.52 -3.09
N GLU A 68 8.47 28.85 -2.55
CA GLU A 68 7.38 29.46 -1.79
C GLU A 68 7.08 28.62 -0.55
N PHE A 69 6.98 29.27 0.63
CA PHE A 69 6.37 28.64 1.80
C PHE A 69 4.87 28.81 1.72
N ASN A 70 4.17 27.70 1.51
CA ASN A 70 2.72 27.71 1.40
C ASN A 70 2.16 26.38 1.89
N THR A 71 1.21 26.41 2.82
CA THR A 71 0.59 25.23 3.44
C THR A 71 -0.91 25.13 3.17
N THR A 72 -1.50 26.04 2.40
CA THR A 72 -2.96 26.18 2.31
C THR A 72 -3.50 26.28 0.89
N SER A 73 -2.70 26.70 -0.07
CA SER A 73 -3.13 26.94 -1.45
C SER A 73 -2.12 26.44 -2.47
N PRO A 74 -2.48 26.39 -3.77
CA PRO A 74 -1.53 26.11 -4.84
C PRO A 74 -0.44 27.18 -4.88
N VAL A 75 0.81 26.76 -5.11
CA VAL A 75 1.90 27.69 -5.44
C VAL A 75 1.76 28.15 -6.90
N ALA A 76 2.35 29.30 -7.23
CA ALA A 76 2.34 29.78 -8.62
C ALA A 76 3.06 28.81 -9.58
N ASN A 77 2.78 28.93 -10.88
CA ASN A 77 3.29 28.01 -11.91
C ASN A 77 4.82 27.91 -11.91
N ASP A 78 5.49 29.04 -11.74
CA ASP A 78 6.94 29.21 -11.70
C ASP A 78 7.53 29.06 -10.29
N LYS A 79 6.78 28.52 -9.31
CA LYS A 79 7.25 28.36 -7.92
C LYS A 79 7.35 26.91 -7.48
N VAL A 80 8.23 26.62 -6.53
CA VAL A 80 8.35 25.29 -5.92
C VAL A 80 8.01 25.37 -4.44
N ARG A 81 7.12 24.49 -3.96
CA ARG A 81 6.72 24.48 -2.54
C ARG A 81 7.88 23.99 -1.67
N ARG A 82 8.39 24.85 -0.79
CA ARG A 82 9.39 24.50 0.23
C ARG A 82 8.70 24.06 1.51
N SER A 83 9.31 23.12 2.22
CA SER A 83 8.86 22.70 3.54
C SER A 83 8.79 23.86 4.52
N SER A 84 7.61 24.10 5.08
CA SER A 84 7.43 25.06 6.18
C SER A 84 7.92 24.51 7.52
N PHE A 85 8.24 23.22 7.59
CA PHE A 85 8.44 22.48 8.84
C PHE A 85 9.89 22.05 9.08
N TYR A 86 10.68 21.90 8.01
CA TYR A 86 12.03 21.35 8.10
C TYR A 86 13.04 22.12 7.24
N ASP A 87 14.26 22.25 7.75
CA ASP A 87 15.46 22.53 6.95
C ASP A 87 16.38 21.32 6.95
N VAL A 88 17.11 21.10 5.86
CA VAL A 88 18.09 20.02 5.72
C VAL A 88 19.42 20.59 5.28
N LYS A 89 20.48 20.17 5.99
CA LYS A 89 21.85 20.36 5.54
C LYS A 89 22.60 19.03 5.52
N VAL A 90 23.56 18.90 4.62
CA VAL A 90 24.36 17.69 4.45
C VAL A 90 25.83 18.06 4.46
N ALA A 91 26.63 17.28 5.18
CA ALA A 91 28.09 17.36 5.18
C ALA A 91 28.67 15.98 4.92
N THR A 92 29.83 15.88 4.28
CA THR A 92 30.55 14.60 4.23
C THR A 92 31.04 14.25 5.64
N ALA A 93 31.10 12.96 5.98
CA ALA A 93 31.57 12.51 7.28
C ALA A 93 33.04 12.89 7.54
N ALA A 94 33.83 13.08 6.48
CA ALA A 94 35.22 13.55 6.55
C ALA A 94 35.32 15.06 6.88
N ALA A 95 34.28 15.85 6.65
CA ALA A 95 34.24 17.28 6.91
C ALA A 95 32.90 17.71 7.55
N PRO A 96 32.57 17.22 8.77
CA PRO A 96 31.23 17.35 9.38
C PRO A 96 30.81 18.78 9.74
N THR A 97 31.75 19.73 9.70
CA THR A 97 31.50 21.17 9.92
C THR A 97 31.17 21.92 8.63
N THR A 98 31.50 21.37 7.46
CA THR A 98 31.22 21.98 6.15
C THR A 98 29.85 21.52 5.65
N LYS A 99 28.81 22.24 6.08
CA LYS A 99 27.41 21.90 5.82
C LYS A 99 26.90 22.62 4.58
N TYR A 100 26.26 21.86 3.70
CA TYR A 100 25.64 22.37 2.48
C TYR A 100 24.12 22.27 2.56
N ASP A 101 23.42 23.29 2.08
CA ASP A 101 21.96 23.29 2.05
C ASP A 101 21.44 22.27 1.04
N SER A 102 20.40 21.53 1.43
CA SER A 102 19.68 20.60 0.56
C SER A 102 18.22 20.99 0.55
N PHE A 103 17.65 21.24 -0.63
CA PHE A 103 16.26 21.69 -0.73
C PHE A 103 15.29 20.67 -0.11
N ALA A 104 14.41 21.16 0.78
CA ALA A 104 13.33 20.38 1.36
C ALA A 104 12.03 20.75 0.64
N TYR A 105 11.60 19.90 -0.29
CA TYR A 105 10.32 20.00 -0.96
C TYR A 105 9.18 19.71 0.02
N MET A 106 7.96 20.10 -0.35
CA MET A 106 6.75 19.74 0.41
C MET A 106 5.55 19.53 -0.49
N SER A 107 4.77 18.50 -0.18
CA SER A 107 3.47 18.21 -0.74
C SER A 107 2.40 18.37 0.33
N ILE A 108 1.21 18.83 -0.09
CA ILE A 108 0.02 18.95 0.76
C ILE A 108 -1.19 18.33 0.05
N PRO A 109 -2.19 17.81 0.78
CA PRO A 109 -3.42 17.29 0.22
C PRO A 109 -4.06 18.24 -0.80
N ARG A 110 -4.33 17.71 -2.00
CA ARG A 110 -4.89 18.45 -3.15
C ARG A 110 -4.05 19.63 -3.62
N SER A 111 -2.79 19.76 -3.19
CA SER A 111 -1.98 20.97 -3.32
C SER A 111 -2.65 22.23 -2.73
N GLY A 112 -3.63 22.08 -1.82
CA GLY A 112 -4.44 23.17 -1.29
C GLY A 112 -5.56 23.67 -2.23
N LYS A 113 -5.84 22.99 -3.35
CA LYS A 113 -6.88 23.39 -4.32
C LYS A 113 -8.31 23.23 -3.79
N GLY A 114 -8.52 22.31 -2.84
CA GLY A 114 -9.86 21.78 -2.56
C GLY A 114 -10.38 20.92 -3.73
N LYS A 115 -11.69 20.69 -3.74
CA LYS A 115 -12.37 19.93 -4.81
C LYS A 115 -12.83 20.88 -5.91
N ILE A 116 -12.44 20.62 -7.16
CA ILE A 116 -12.76 21.45 -8.32
C ILE A 116 -13.51 20.58 -9.32
N GLY A 117 -14.77 20.92 -9.62
CA GLY A 117 -15.61 20.19 -10.57
C GLY A 117 -16.32 18.94 -10.00
N TYR A 118 -16.22 18.68 -8.69
CA TYR A 118 -16.88 17.56 -8.02
C TYR A 118 -17.10 17.81 -6.52
N THR A 119 -17.97 17.00 -5.91
CA THR A 119 -18.24 17.00 -4.46
C THR A 119 -18.01 15.65 -3.80
N LYS A 120 -17.92 14.56 -4.58
CA LYS A 120 -17.67 13.19 -4.09
C LYS A 120 -16.36 13.08 -3.32
N GLU A 121 -16.24 12.05 -2.48
CA GLU A 121 -14.99 11.76 -1.80
C GLU A 121 -13.89 11.43 -2.81
N ASP A 122 -12.67 11.90 -2.52
CA ASP A 122 -11.48 11.70 -3.36
C ASP A 122 -10.33 11.03 -2.59
N GLY A 123 -10.55 10.65 -1.33
CA GLY A 123 -9.57 9.99 -0.45
C GLY A 123 -8.67 10.93 0.33
N ALA A 124 -8.64 12.22 0.00
CA ALA A 124 -7.82 13.21 0.68
C ALA A 124 -8.59 13.99 1.76
N GLU A 125 -9.80 13.55 2.15
CA GLU A 125 -10.63 14.19 3.19
C GLU A 125 -9.89 14.27 4.54
N PHE A 126 -9.44 13.13 5.03
CA PHE A 126 -8.77 13.06 6.33
C PHE A 126 -7.45 13.80 6.31
N SER A 127 -6.60 13.53 5.31
CA SER A 127 -5.29 14.15 5.21
C SER A 127 -5.38 15.67 5.11
N SER A 128 -6.36 16.20 4.35
CA SER A 128 -6.60 17.64 4.26
C SER A 128 -7.15 18.24 5.55
N SER A 129 -8.15 17.62 6.19
CA SER A 129 -8.76 18.17 7.41
C SER A 129 -7.83 18.06 8.63
N ALA A 130 -6.96 17.07 8.65
CA ALA A 130 -5.89 16.92 9.63
C ALA A 130 -4.64 17.76 9.29
N ASN A 131 -4.64 18.56 8.22
CA ASN A 131 -3.48 19.35 7.81
C ASN A 131 -2.18 18.51 7.72
N LEU A 132 -2.28 17.31 7.15
CA LEU A 132 -1.12 16.45 6.95
C LEU A 132 -0.26 17.02 5.83
N THR A 133 1.07 16.86 5.94
CA THR A 133 2.00 17.24 4.87
C THR A 133 3.09 16.19 4.69
N MET A 134 3.70 16.17 3.52
CA MET A 134 4.86 15.32 3.22
C MET A 134 5.99 16.14 2.66
N SER A 135 7.02 16.35 3.49
CA SER A 135 8.28 16.97 3.08
C SER A 135 9.30 15.92 2.70
N TRP A 136 10.18 16.24 1.75
CA TRP A 136 11.32 15.39 1.43
C TRP A 136 12.52 16.20 0.95
N SER A 137 13.71 15.66 1.16
CA SER A 137 14.94 16.18 0.57
C SER A 137 15.74 15.06 -0.09
N SER A 138 16.27 15.33 -1.27
CA SER A 138 17.10 14.41 -2.04
C SER A 138 18.49 15.00 -2.22
N PHE A 139 19.52 14.16 -2.17
CA PHE A 139 20.89 14.53 -2.51
C PHE A 139 21.65 13.33 -3.05
N GLN A 140 22.75 13.59 -3.75
CA GLN A 140 23.65 12.54 -4.23
C GLN A 140 24.89 12.43 -3.36
N TYR A 141 25.36 11.21 -3.13
CA TYR A 141 26.55 10.94 -2.32
C TYR A 141 27.35 9.73 -2.81
N THR A 142 28.65 9.72 -2.49
CA THR A 142 29.57 8.59 -2.75
C THR A 142 30.45 8.24 -1.54
N ALA A 143 30.20 8.87 -0.40
CA ALA A 143 30.88 8.63 0.87
C ALA A 143 29.89 8.85 2.03
N ASP A 144 30.20 8.35 3.22
CA ASP A 144 29.41 8.61 4.42
C ASP A 144 29.12 10.10 4.59
N VAL A 145 27.92 10.44 5.03
CA VAL A 145 27.48 11.82 5.28
C VAL A 145 26.86 11.97 6.65
N TRP A 146 26.88 13.20 7.15
CA TRP A 146 26.00 13.66 8.23
C TRP A 146 24.88 14.50 7.64
N VAL A 147 23.64 14.15 8.00
CA VAL A 147 22.44 14.88 7.60
C VAL A 147 21.87 15.57 8.83
N ASP A 148 21.91 16.90 8.82
CA ASP A 148 21.30 17.72 9.86
C ASP A 148 19.87 18.06 9.43
N VAL A 149 18.89 17.68 10.25
CA VAL A 149 17.47 18.00 10.05
C VAL A 149 17.01 18.89 11.20
N SER A 150 16.53 20.09 10.87
CA SER A 150 16.12 21.10 11.85
C SER A 150 14.62 21.37 11.78
N LEU A 151 13.95 21.35 12.93
CA LEU A 151 12.54 21.76 13.05
C LEU A 151 12.37 23.27 12.93
N ARG A 152 11.45 23.71 12.07
CA ARG A 152 11.10 25.11 11.85
C ARG A 152 9.88 25.57 12.65
N THR A 153 9.14 24.66 13.29
CA THR A 153 7.87 24.94 13.98
C THR A 153 8.02 25.71 15.29
N GLY A 154 9.24 25.85 15.81
CA GLY A 154 9.50 26.41 17.14
C GLY A 154 9.40 25.38 18.28
N GLN A 155 8.85 24.19 18.03
CA GLN A 155 8.91 23.07 18.97
C GLN A 155 10.35 22.62 19.18
N THR A 156 10.60 21.95 20.32
CA THR A 156 11.92 21.52 20.73
C THR A 156 11.96 20.03 21.10
N ILE A 157 13.16 19.47 21.04
CA ILE A 157 13.53 18.15 21.52
C ILE A 157 14.69 18.30 22.53
N SER A 158 14.75 17.42 23.52
CA SER A 158 15.78 17.36 24.55
C SER A 158 16.77 16.21 24.35
N SER A 159 16.48 15.27 23.45
CA SER A 159 17.35 14.15 23.11
C SER A 159 17.16 13.73 21.65
N ALA A 160 18.23 13.21 21.03
CA ALA A 160 18.16 12.58 19.71
C ALA A 160 17.27 11.33 19.69
N ASP A 161 16.95 10.74 20.85
CA ASP A 161 16.01 9.62 20.96
C ASP A 161 14.56 10.01 20.71
N GLN A 162 14.24 11.31 20.83
CA GLN A 162 12.95 11.87 20.43
C GLN A 162 12.83 12.06 18.92
N VAL A 163 13.82 11.59 18.16
CA VAL A 163 13.75 11.49 16.71
C VAL A 163 13.89 10.03 16.32
N LYS A 164 12.85 9.45 15.72
CA LYS A 164 12.90 8.09 15.19
C LYS A 164 13.29 8.12 13.71
N ILE A 165 14.00 7.09 13.29
CA ILE A 165 14.30 6.85 11.88
C ILE A 165 13.51 5.61 11.46
N LYS A 166 12.79 5.71 10.35
CA LYS A 166 12.14 4.55 9.74
C LYS A 166 12.60 4.35 8.29
N PRO A 167 12.91 3.12 7.84
CA PRO A 167 12.78 1.86 8.57
C PRO A 167 13.68 1.76 9.81
N SER A 168 13.13 1.29 10.94
CA SER A 168 13.86 1.24 12.21
C SER A 168 15.03 0.26 12.19
N SER A 169 15.03 -0.69 11.26
CA SER A 169 16.14 -1.60 10.98
C SER A 169 17.42 -0.90 10.50
N LEU A 170 17.35 0.36 10.05
CA LEU A 170 18.53 1.10 9.61
C LEU A 170 19.47 1.45 10.77
N ASN A 171 18.92 1.63 11.98
CA ASN A 171 19.67 1.90 13.21
C ASN A 171 20.82 2.92 13.05
N PHE A 172 20.57 4.02 12.33
CA PHE A 172 21.58 5.05 12.11
C PHE A 172 21.96 5.73 13.42
N ALA A 173 23.25 6.08 13.53
CA ALA A 173 23.73 6.91 14.63
C ALA A 173 23.09 8.30 14.53
N LYS A 174 22.64 8.81 15.68
CA LYS A 174 22.03 10.13 15.79
C LYS A 174 22.69 10.95 16.89
N GLU A 175 22.83 12.24 16.65
CA GLU A 175 23.35 13.21 17.60
C GLU A 175 22.37 14.37 17.73
N LEU A 176 22.21 14.88 18.95
CA LEU A 176 21.48 16.13 19.17
C LEU A 176 22.46 17.28 18.96
N VAL A 177 22.23 18.12 17.95
CA VAL A 177 23.08 19.29 17.67
C VAL A 177 22.65 20.47 18.55
N ASP A 178 21.35 20.69 18.62
CA ASP A 178 20.70 21.69 19.46
C ASP A 178 19.25 21.26 19.72
N SER A 179 18.46 22.07 20.42
CA SER A 179 17.08 21.73 20.82
C SER A 179 16.09 21.59 19.66
N LYS A 180 16.49 21.81 18.40
CA LYS A 180 15.63 21.70 17.21
C LYS A 180 16.24 20.84 16.12
N THR A 181 17.54 20.54 16.22
CA THR A 181 18.32 19.90 15.16
C THR A 181 18.85 18.56 15.62
N VAL A 182 18.47 17.52 14.86
CA VAL A 182 19.08 16.20 14.94
C VAL A 182 20.05 16.04 13.78
N ARG A 183 21.16 15.37 14.07
CA ARG A 183 22.16 14.99 13.09
C ARG A 183 22.13 13.47 12.95
N VAL A 184 22.06 12.97 11.72
CA VAL A 184 21.96 11.54 11.41
C VAL A 184 23.15 11.13 10.56
N LYS A 185 23.90 10.09 10.99
CA LYS A 185 24.97 9.53 10.17
C LYS A 185 24.38 8.58 9.15
N VAL A 186 24.53 8.89 7.87
CA VAL A 186 24.09 8.04 6.77
C VAL A 186 25.34 7.46 6.11
N PRO A 187 25.63 6.17 6.30
CA PRO A 187 26.77 5.53 5.65
C PRO A 187 26.55 5.47 4.13
N TYR A 188 27.62 5.42 3.35
CA TYR A 188 27.48 5.15 1.92
C TYR A 188 27.03 3.72 1.66
N ASP A 189 26.00 3.59 0.82
CA ASP A 189 25.55 2.34 0.24
C ASP A 189 25.24 2.58 -1.25
N ALA A 190 25.66 1.66 -2.11
CA ALA A 190 25.41 1.71 -3.56
C ALA A 190 23.91 1.59 -3.92
N LYS A 191 23.07 1.14 -2.99
CA LYS A 191 21.60 1.18 -3.08
C LYS A 191 21.03 2.55 -2.68
N GLY A 192 21.81 3.36 -1.97
CA GLY A 192 21.33 4.55 -1.25
C GLY A 192 20.37 4.20 -0.11
N TYR A 193 19.79 5.22 0.52
CA TYR A 193 18.78 5.07 1.57
C TYR A 193 17.59 6.01 1.33
N ARG A 194 16.38 5.51 1.60
CA ARG A 194 15.14 6.28 1.63
C ARG A 194 14.47 6.06 2.97
N PHE A 195 14.41 7.08 3.81
CA PHE A 195 13.98 6.94 5.20
C PHE A 195 13.22 8.17 5.71
N SER A 196 12.40 7.92 6.72
CA SER A 196 11.65 8.91 7.50
C SER A 196 12.47 9.41 8.68
N VAL A 197 12.36 10.72 8.96
CA VAL A 197 12.88 11.37 10.17
C VAL A 197 11.70 11.90 10.97
N GLU A 198 11.44 11.30 12.12
CA GLU A 198 10.19 11.47 12.86
C GLU A 198 10.45 12.08 14.23
N PHE A 199 10.20 13.39 14.36
CA PHE A 199 10.30 14.10 15.62
C PHE A 199 9.06 13.82 16.49
N ASP A 200 9.25 13.42 17.74
CA ASP A 200 8.16 13.15 18.68
C ASP A 200 7.13 14.31 18.77
N PRO A 201 7.51 15.60 18.84
CA PRO A 201 6.55 16.71 18.87
C PRO A 201 5.70 16.86 17.60
N GLN A 202 6.06 16.19 16.51
CA GLN A 202 5.31 16.18 15.25
C GLN A 202 4.37 14.99 15.14
N LEU A 203 4.43 14.01 16.05
CA LEU A 203 3.58 12.84 16.01
C LEU A 203 2.11 13.19 16.29
N TYR A 204 1.22 12.54 15.55
CA TYR A 204 -0.20 12.51 15.85
C TYR A 204 -0.71 11.07 15.69
N THR A 205 -1.85 10.78 16.31
CA THR A 205 -2.54 9.50 16.13
C THR A 205 -3.80 9.72 15.30
N ALA A 206 -3.95 8.93 14.24
CA ALA A 206 -5.21 8.80 13.51
C ALA A 206 -6.10 7.80 14.25
N TYR A 207 -7.37 8.13 14.41
CA TYR A 207 -8.39 7.27 15.02
C TYR A 207 -9.53 7.02 14.04
N ASN A 208 -10.16 5.85 14.12
CA ASN A 208 -11.46 5.61 13.50
C ASN A 208 -12.55 5.95 14.53
N ASP A 209 -13.52 6.78 14.13
CA ASP A 209 -14.64 7.21 14.97
C ASP A 209 -15.74 6.16 15.18
N MET A 210 -15.61 5.01 14.51
CA MET A 210 -16.54 3.88 14.53
C MET A 210 -17.97 4.23 14.11
N SER A 211 -18.16 5.36 13.43
CA SER A 211 -19.46 5.87 12.99
C SER A 211 -20.16 4.92 12.01
N GLY A 212 -21.48 5.09 11.89
CA GLY A 212 -22.34 4.29 11.01
C GLY A 212 -22.64 2.87 11.50
N PRO A 213 -23.49 2.12 10.79
CA PRO A 213 -23.72 0.68 11.04
C PRO A 213 -22.44 -0.16 10.91
N ALA A 214 -22.54 -1.46 11.20
CA ALA A 214 -21.41 -2.40 11.11
C ALA A 214 -20.90 -2.61 9.66
N THR A 215 -21.70 -2.25 8.66
CA THR A 215 -21.35 -2.29 7.23
C THR A 215 -20.53 -1.08 6.77
N ASP A 216 -20.41 -0.06 7.62
CA ASP A 216 -19.71 1.17 7.29
C ASP A 216 -18.25 1.09 7.72
N ALA A 217 -17.42 1.85 7.01
CA ALA A 217 -15.99 1.98 7.26
C ALA A 217 -15.65 2.66 8.59
N GLY A 218 -16.58 3.42 9.17
CA GLY A 218 -16.27 4.55 10.06
C GLY A 218 -15.51 5.66 9.31
N LYS A 219 -15.04 6.68 10.03
CA LYS A 219 -14.23 7.77 9.46
C LYS A 219 -13.00 8.04 10.29
N LEU A 220 -11.94 8.48 9.63
CA LEU A 220 -10.74 8.92 10.33
C LEU A 220 -10.92 10.29 10.98
N THR A 221 -10.40 10.43 12.18
CA THR A 221 -10.38 11.66 12.98
C THR A 221 -9.06 11.76 13.77
N THR A 222 -8.72 12.95 14.22
CA THR A 222 -7.58 13.18 15.14
C THR A 222 -8.01 13.17 16.61
N GLN A 223 -9.31 13.09 16.87
CA GLN A 223 -9.85 13.07 18.23
C GLN A 223 -9.71 11.69 18.84
N GLY A 224 -8.89 11.57 19.88
CA GLY A 224 -8.83 10.38 20.73
C GLY A 224 -9.96 10.35 21.78
N GLY A 225 -10.19 9.18 22.37
CA GLY A 225 -11.26 8.98 23.37
C GLY A 225 -12.65 8.80 22.75
N GLY A 226 -13.70 8.85 23.57
CA GLY A 226 -15.09 8.82 23.08
C GLY A 226 -15.55 7.52 22.39
N GLY A 227 -14.80 6.42 22.53
CA GLY A 227 -15.06 5.16 21.82
C GLY A 227 -14.30 5.00 20.49
N ASN A 228 -13.58 6.03 20.06
CA ASN A 228 -12.75 6.00 18.85
C ASN A 228 -11.58 5.02 19.03
N ARG A 229 -11.16 4.39 17.93
CA ARG A 229 -10.12 3.36 17.92
C ARG A 229 -8.85 3.86 17.28
N ALA A 230 -7.72 3.80 17.98
CA ALA A 230 -6.44 4.20 17.40
C ALA A 230 -6.09 3.31 16.20
N ILE A 231 -5.77 3.95 15.07
CA ILE A 231 -5.40 3.29 13.81
C ILE A 231 -3.90 3.28 13.64
N HIS A 232 -3.27 4.45 13.73
CA HIS A 232 -1.83 4.56 13.54
C HIS A 232 -1.28 5.87 14.12
N THR A 233 0.00 5.89 14.48
CA THR A 233 0.72 7.08 14.92
C THR A 233 1.88 7.35 13.98
N GLU A 234 1.98 8.58 13.49
CA GLU A 234 2.97 9.02 12.51
C GLU A 234 3.17 10.54 12.61
N PRO A 235 4.20 11.12 11.96
CA PRO A 235 4.32 12.57 11.86
C PRO A 235 3.16 13.22 11.12
N ARG A 236 2.60 14.30 11.68
CA ARG A 236 1.61 15.15 10.99
C ARG A 236 2.23 15.82 9.78
N ASN A 237 3.44 16.34 9.95
CA ASN A 237 4.27 16.85 8.87
C ASN A 237 5.46 15.90 8.73
N SER A 238 5.41 15.02 7.73
CA SER A 238 6.46 14.02 7.52
C SER A 238 7.69 14.60 6.86
N MET A 239 8.84 13.97 7.10
CA MET A 239 10.13 14.37 6.53
C MET A 239 10.92 13.17 6.01
N MET A 240 10.95 13.00 4.69
CA MET A 240 11.74 11.96 4.03
C MET A 240 13.13 12.46 3.66
N ILE A 241 14.13 11.59 3.77
CA ILE A 241 15.47 11.80 3.22
C ILE A 241 15.72 10.72 2.16
N PHE A 242 16.09 11.16 0.96
CA PHE A 242 16.50 10.32 -0.15
C PHE A 242 18.00 10.54 -0.42
N ALA A 243 18.83 9.73 0.24
CA ALA A 243 20.28 9.73 0.07
C ALA A 243 20.64 8.78 -1.08
N GLU A 244 20.86 9.34 -2.27
CA GLU A 244 20.92 8.56 -3.51
C GLU A 244 22.35 8.43 -4.04
N PRO A 245 22.77 7.24 -4.51
CA PRO A 245 24.11 7.07 -5.04
C PRO A 245 24.30 7.94 -6.29
N SER A 246 25.45 8.59 -6.43
CA SER A 246 25.86 9.17 -7.70
C SER A 246 26.16 8.04 -8.70
N PRO A 247 25.55 8.03 -9.90
CA PRO A 247 25.89 7.02 -10.89
C PRO A 247 27.34 7.22 -11.39
N ALA A 248 28.08 6.13 -11.55
CA ALA A 248 29.48 6.13 -12.01
C ALA A 248 29.73 5.07 -13.09
N GLY A 249 30.78 5.25 -13.89
CA GLY A 249 31.16 4.32 -14.96
C GLY A 249 29.99 3.98 -15.91
N ALA A 250 29.83 2.70 -16.24
CA ALA A 250 28.79 2.23 -17.15
C ALA A 250 27.35 2.53 -16.67
N GLU A 251 27.10 2.63 -15.37
CA GLU A 251 25.79 3.05 -14.84
C GLU A 251 25.51 4.52 -15.21
N LYS A 252 26.51 5.40 -15.12
CA LYS A 252 26.39 6.79 -15.54
C LYS A 252 26.08 6.89 -17.03
N ASP A 253 26.79 6.16 -17.87
CA ASP A 253 26.58 6.17 -19.32
C ASP A 253 25.19 5.63 -19.70
N ARG A 254 24.65 4.69 -18.92
CA ARG A 254 23.30 4.17 -19.09
C ARG A 254 22.22 5.15 -18.63
N LEU A 255 22.47 5.90 -17.54
CA LEU A 255 21.43 6.64 -16.81
C LEU A 255 21.47 8.16 -17.01
N VAL A 256 22.55 8.71 -17.53
CA VAL A 256 22.71 10.15 -17.78
C VAL A 256 23.02 10.35 -19.26
N PRO A 257 22.13 10.98 -20.04
CA PRO A 257 22.38 11.18 -21.46
C PRO A 257 23.52 12.19 -21.70
N THR A 258 24.29 11.93 -22.74
CA THR A 258 25.30 12.84 -23.29
C THR A 258 25.00 13.11 -24.75
N ALA A 259 25.73 14.01 -25.40
CA ALA A 259 25.60 14.23 -26.84
C ALA A 259 25.85 12.97 -27.68
N ALA A 260 26.57 11.97 -27.14
CA ALA A 260 26.78 10.68 -27.80
C ALA A 260 25.56 9.73 -27.68
N SER A 261 24.59 10.04 -26.81
CA SER A 261 23.40 9.20 -26.60
C SER A 261 22.31 9.39 -27.67
N GLY A 262 22.34 10.51 -28.40
CA GLY A 262 21.35 10.91 -29.40
C GLY A 262 21.18 12.42 -29.46
N SER A 263 20.32 12.91 -30.37
CA SER A 263 19.95 14.33 -30.40
C SER A 263 19.17 14.72 -29.14
N ILE A 264 19.47 15.89 -28.57
CA ILE A 264 18.91 16.33 -27.28
C ILE A 264 18.17 17.65 -27.44
N HIS A 265 16.88 17.65 -27.09
CA HIS A 265 16.09 18.84 -26.84
C HIS A 265 16.23 19.26 -25.38
N TYR A 266 16.52 20.54 -25.15
CA TYR A 266 16.59 21.16 -23.82
C TYR A 266 15.45 22.15 -23.64
N PRO A 267 14.34 21.79 -22.96
CA PRO A 267 13.26 22.72 -22.68
C PRO A 267 13.77 23.93 -21.89
N GLN A 268 13.23 25.11 -22.21
CA GLN A 268 13.46 26.31 -21.40
C GLN A 268 12.65 26.24 -20.11
N GLN A 269 13.17 26.82 -19.03
CA GLN A 269 12.42 26.92 -17.77
C GLN A 269 11.12 27.72 -17.97
N GLY A 270 10.10 27.40 -17.19
CA GLY A 270 8.77 27.99 -17.31
C GLY A 270 7.77 27.07 -18.03
N LYS A 271 6.90 27.65 -18.86
CA LYS A 271 5.82 26.91 -19.52
C LYS A 271 6.37 25.98 -20.59
N VAL A 272 6.01 24.70 -20.53
CA VAL A 272 6.39 23.66 -21.50
C VAL A 272 5.13 22.97 -22.01
N THR A 273 4.69 23.29 -23.23
CA THR A 273 3.46 22.74 -23.83
C THR A 273 3.62 22.36 -25.30
N ASP A 274 4.87 22.17 -25.72
CA ASP A 274 5.31 21.99 -27.10
C ASP A 274 6.12 20.69 -27.31
N LEU A 275 6.22 19.83 -26.28
CA LEU A 275 7.01 18.60 -26.37
C LEU A 275 6.48 17.58 -27.37
N ASN A 276 5.26 17.76 -27.86
CA ASN A 276 4.63 16.92 -28.86
C ASN A 276 5.18 17.14 -30.29
N THR A 277 6.00 18.16 -30.51
CA THR A 277 6.56 18.49 -31.83
C THR A 277 8.09 18.43 -31.88
N VAL A 278 8.77 18.05 -30.79
CA VAL A 278 10.24 17.94 -30.78
C VAL A 278 10.71 16.92 -31.79
N SER A 279 11.86 17.18 -32.43
CA SER A 279 12.43 16.29 -33.46
C SER A 279 13.56 15.41 -32.92
N GLU A 280 13.99 15.70 -31.70
CA GLU A 280 15.11 15.08 -31.03
C GLU A 280 14.71 13.77 -30.34
N GLU A 281 15.72 12.92 -30.07
CA GLU A 281 15.51 11.61 -29.45
C GLU A 281 15.41 11.67 -27.92
N ILE A 282 15.92 12.75 -27.32
CA ILE A 282 16.09 12.90 -25.87
C ILE A 282 15.51 14.24 -25.43
N VAL A 283 14.67 14.25 -24.40
CA VAL A 283 14.23 15.46 -23.71
C VAL A 283 14.98 15.58 -22.40
N TYR A 284 15.82 16.61 -22.26
CA TYR A 284 16.66 16.84 -21.09
C TYR A 284 16.18 18.07 -20.31
N PHE A 285 15.61 17.85 -19.14
CA PHE A 285 15.30 18.93 -18.20
C PHE A 285 16.51 19.20 -17.30
N ARG A 286 17.10 20.39 -17.46
CA ARG A 286 18.19 20.89 -16.61
C ARG A 286 17.65 21.28 -15.22
N PRO A 287 18.52 21.55 -14.22
CA PRO A 287 18.06 22.12 -12.96
C PRO A 287 17.25 23.39 -13.21
N GLY A 288 16.08 23.50 -12.57
CA GLY A 288 15.09 24.54 -12.88
C GLY A 288 13.65 24.08 -12.70
N THR A 289 12.71 25.02 -12.88
CA THR A 289 11.27 24.75 -12.76
C THR A 289 10.58 24.83 -14.10
N TYR A 290 9.74 23.84 -14.40
CA TYR A 290 9.00 23.68 -15.64
C TYR A 290 7.54 23.37 -15.33
N TYR A 291 6.60 23.83 -16.16
CA TYR A 291 5.18 23.54 -15.95
C TYR A 291 4.38 23.37 -17.24
N MET A 292 3.49 22.38 -17.22
CA MET A 292 2.62 22.00 -18.32
C MET A 292 1.23 22.62 -18.23
N THR A 293 0.89 23.26 -17.10
CA THR A 293 -0.46 23.70 -16.71
C THR A 293 -1.39 22.53 -16.37
N SER A 294 -2.59 22.83 -15.84
CA SER A 294 -3.60 21.83 -15.52
C SER A 294 -4.29 21.23 -16.75
N LYS A 295 -4.00 21.73 -17.95
CA LYS A 295 -4.74 21.46 -19.20
C LYS A 295 -3.91 20.78 -20.29
N TYR A 296 -2.73 20.27 -19.96
CA TYR A 296 -1.84 19.60 -20.89
C TYR A 296 -0.96 18.59 -20.16
N HIS A 297 -0.61 17.49 -20.83
CA HIS A 297 0.49 16.61 -20.47
C HIS A 297 1.32 16.32 -21.74
N ALA A 298 2.60 15.97 -21.58
CA ALA A 298 3.48 15.75 -22.71
C ALA A 298 3.13 14.46 -23.45
N LEU A 299 2.66 14.62 -24.69
CA LEU A 299 2.47 13.53 -25.66
C LEU A 299 3.72 13.44 -26.53
N LEU A 300 4.66 12.57 -26.18
CA LEU A 300 5.96 12.55 -26.83
C LEU A 300 5.89 11.95 -28.26
N PRO A 301 6.58 12.53 -29.25
CA PRO A 301 6.63 11.97 -30.59
C PRO A 301 7.51 10.72 -30.64
N LYS A 302 7.28 9.86 -31.64
CA LYS A 302 7.85 8.50 -31.73
C LYS A 302 9.38 8.40 -31.61
N GLN A 303 10.12 9.42 -32.04
CA GLN A 303 11.57 9.48 -31.95
C GLN A 303 12.09 9.62 -30.53
N VAL A 304 11.29 10.16 -29.60
CA VAL A 304 11.71 10.37 -28.22
C VAL A 304 11.76 9.03 -27.50
N LYS A 305 12.98 8.61 -27.18
CA LYS A 305 13.26 7.35 -26.45
C LYS A 305 13.68 7.60 -25.00
N TRP A 306 14.04 8.84 -24.65
CA TRP A 306 14.60 9.15 -23.34
C TRP A 306 14.12 10.50 -22.80
N VAL A 307 13.53 10.51 -21.61
CA VAL A 307 13.37 11.72 -20.80
C VAL A 307 14.35 11.68 -19.61
N TYR A 308 15.12 12.76 -19.45
CA TYR A 308 16.04 12.91 -18.33
C TYR A 308 15.68 14.10 -17.46
N LEU A 309 15.52 13.86 -16.16
CA LEU A 309 15.26 14.89 -15.15
C LEU A 309 16.51 15.08 -14.28
N ALA A 310 17.28 16.14 -14.53
CA ALA A 310 18.50 16.40 -13.77
C ALA A 310 18.22 16.56 -12.25
N PRO A 311 19.19 16.26 -11.37
CA PRO A 311 19.11 16.66 -9.97
C PRO A 311 18.84 18.16 -9.86
N GLY A 312 17.75 18.56 -9.21
CA GLY A 312 17.29 19.95 -9.14
C GLY A 312 16.32 20.37 -10.26
N ALA A 313 15.94 19.50 -11.19
CA ALA A 313 14.81 19.74 -12.09
C ALA A 313 13.49 19.47 -11.35
N TYR A 314 12.51 20.38 -11.50
CA TYR A 314 11.15 20.25 -10.98
C TYR A 314 10.15 20.50 -12.11
N VAL A 315 9.54 19.43 -12.62
CA VAL A 315 8.63 19.47 -13.77
C VAL A 315 7.21 19.24 -13.29
N LYS A 316 6.35 20.25 -13.38
CA LYS A 316 4.90 20.13 -13.12
C LYS A 316 4.22 19.63 -14.38
N GLY A 317 3.79 18.38 -14.39
CA GLY A 317 3.17 17.77 -15.56
C GLY A 317 3.20 16.24 -15.51
N ALA A 318 2.87 15.64 -16.64
CA ALA A 318 2.86 14.19 -16.85
C ALA A 318 3.39 13.85 -18.25
N ILE A 319 3.85 12.62 -18.45
CA ILE A 319 4.53 12.19 -19.69
C ILE A 319 3.90 10.91 -20.22
N ARG A 320 3.55 10.93 -21.51
CA ARG A 320 3.08 9.77 -22.26
C ARG A 320 3.98 9.51 -23.47
N PHE A 321 4.35 8.25 -23.64
CA PHE A 321 4.97 7.69 -24.85
C PHE A 321 3.87 6.93 -25.63
N PRO A 322 3.16 7.59 -26.55
CA PRO A 322 1.98 7.04 -27.22
C PRO A 322 2.33 6.04 -28.34
N ASP A 323 3.55 6.11 -28.86
CA ASP A 323 4.06 5.26 -29.92
C ASP A 323 4.89 4.12 -29.33
N ASP A 324 4.82 2.96 -29.97
CA ASP A 324 5.38 1.70 -29.51
C ASP A 324 6.54 1.20 -30.38
N THR A 325 7.29 2.09 -31.05
CA THR A 325 8.37 1.70 -31.97
C THR A 325 9.73 1.52 -31.33
N GLN A 326 9.98 2.09 -30.13
CA GLN A 326 11.31 2.02 -29.50
C GLN A 326 11.55 0.64 -28.88
N GLY A 327 12.76 0.10 -29.02
CA GLY A 327 13.18 -1.11 -28.29
C GLY A 327 13.52 -0.85 -26.83
N LEU A 328 13.96 0.37 -26.52
CA LEU A 328 14.34 0.80 -25.17
C LEU A 328 13.83 2.21 -24.92
N TYR A 329 12.96 2.35 -23.93
CA TYR A 329 12.60 3.64 -23.35
C TYR A 329 13.41 3.90 -22.09
N LYS A 330 13.62 5.17 -21.77
CA LYS A 330 14.29 5.59 -20.55
C LYS A 330 13.58 6.79 -19.92
N VAL A 331 13.33 6.72 -18.63
CA VAL A 331 12.95 7.88 -17.80
C VAL A 331 13.88 7.87 -16.59
N THR A 332 14.89 8.74 -16.62
CA THR A 332 15.99 8.68 -15.64
C THR A 332 16.35 10.04 -15.05
N GLY A 333 17.17 10.01 -13.99
CA GLY A 333 17.66 11.21 -13.30
C GLY A 333 16.90 11.50 -12.01
N GLN A 334 17.50 12.30 -11.13
CA GLN A 334 16.99 12.52 -9.76
C GLN A 334 16.21 13.83 -9.62
N GLY A 335 15.54 14.25 -10.69
CA GLY A 335 14.55 15.34 -10.65
C GLY A 335 13.17 14.88 -10.20
N VAL A 336 12.24 15.84 -10.14
CA VAL A 336 10.85 15.64 -9.71
C VAL A 336 9.91 15.82 -10.90
N LEU A 337 8.94 14.91 -11.04
CA LEU A 337 7.77 15.05 -11.91
C LEU A 337 6.51 15.15 -11.03
N SER A 338 5.86 16.31 -11.03
CA SER A 338 4.78 16.66 -10.10
C SER A 338 3.44 16.82 -10.82
N GLY A 339 2.41 16.11 -10.35
CA GLY A 339 1.03 16.22 -10.83
C GLY A 339 0.21 17.32 -10.14
N GLU A 340 0.84 18.17 -9.33
CA GLU A 340 0.18 19.18 -8.47
C GLU A 340 -0.75 20.15 -9.20
N GLN A 341 -0.65 20.30 -10.52
CA GLN A 341 -1.53 21.16 -11.30
C GLN A 341 -2.83 20.46 -11.72
N TYR A 342 -2.85 19.13 -11.76
CA TYR A 342 -4.01 18.37 -12.16
C TYR A 342 -5.02 18.25 -11.00
N VAL A 343 -6.31 18.17 -11.37
CA VAL A 343 -7.38 17.82 -10.44
C VAL A 343 -7.43 16.30 -10.26
N TYR A 344 -8.09 15.84 -9.20
CA TYR A 344 -8.39 14.41 -9.02
C TYR A 344 -9.17 13.87 -10.21
N GLU A 345 -8.79 12.70 -10.73
CA GLU A 345 -9.37 12.12 -11.95
C GLU A 345 -9.42 13.13 -13.11
N ALA A 346 -8.33 13.86 -13.34
CA ALA A 346 -8.19 14.75 -14.50
C ALA A 346 -8.29 13.92 -15.78
N ASP A 347 -9.37 14.09 -16.53
CA ASP A 347 -9.73 13.25 -17.67
C ASP A 347 -9.37 13.93 -19.00
N THR A 348 -8.55 13.29 -19.83
CA THR A 348 -8.19 13.84 -21.14
C THR A 348 -9.39 13.94 -22.07
N ASN A 349 -10.42 13.11 -21.89
CA ASN A 349 -11.67 13.19 -22.66
C ASN A 349 -12.56 14.37 -22.22
N ASN A 350 -12.31 14.91 -21.03
CA ASN A 350 -13.03 16.04 -20.48
C ASN A 350 -12.11 17.26 -20.28
N ASN A 351 -11.22 17.52 -21.24
CA ASN A 351 -10.32 18.68 -21.22
C ASN A 351 -9.53 18.83 -19.90
N TYR A 352 -9.10 17.71 -19.30
CA TYR A 352 -8.38 17.64 -18.02
C TYR A 352 -9.17 18.18 -16.82
N ASP A 353 -10.46 18.46 -16.98
CA ASP A 353 -11.36 18.62 -15.83
C ASP A 353 -11.61 17.25 -15.20
N HIS A 354 -12.20 17.27 -14.01
CA HIS A 354 -12.59 16.04 -13.32
C HIS A 354 -13.51 15.18 -14.21
N LEU A 355 -13.34 13.86 -14.11
CA LEU A 355 -14.21 12.86 -14.73
C LEU A 355 -15.70 13.26 -14.64
N SER A 356 -16.40 13.22 -15.77
CA SER A 356 -17.83 13.48 -15.86
C SER A 356 -18.48 12.57 -16.90
N GLY A 357 -19.70 12.10 -16.64
CA GLY A 357 -20.48 11.32 -17.60
C GLY A 357 -20.05 9.86 -17.84
N ALA A 358 -19.10 9.33 -17.05
CA ALA A 358 -18.68 7.93 -17.10
C ALA A 358 -18.49 7.35 -15.68
N SER A 359 -18.53 6.01 -15.56
CA SER A 359 -18.39 5.30 -14.28
C SER A 359 -16.95 5.28 -13.77
N ASN A 360 -15.96 5.30 -14.67
CA ASN A 360 -14.54 5.43 -14.39
C ASN A 360 -13.82 6.02 -15.62
N CYS A 361 -12.57 6.42 -15.43
CA CYS A 361 -11.69 6.96 -16.47
C CYS A 361 -10.38 6.17 -16.58
N HIS A 362 -10.42 4.85 -16.39
CA HIS A 362 -9.23 4.01 -16.27
C HIS A 362 -8.23 4.25 -17.42
N THR A 363 -8.71 4.37 -18.65
CA THR A 363 -7.89 4.57 -19.87
C THR A 363 -7.66 6.03 -20.28
N SER A 364 -8.40 6.99 -19.71
CA SER A 364 -8.40 8.40 -20.16
C SER A 364 -7.95 9.41 -19.09
N CYS A 365 -8.01 9.07 -17.80
CA CYS A 365 -7.45 9.92 -16.78
C CYS A 365 -5.93 10.01 -16.89
N VAL A 366 -5.38 11.20 -16.62
CA VAL A 366 -3.94 11.46 -16.69
C VAL A 366 -3.17 10.49 -15.80
N LYS A 367 -2.14 9.88 -16.38
CA LYS A 367 -1.16 9.04 -15.70
C LYS A 367 0.14 9.83 -15.62
N MET A 368 0.89 9.74 -14.52
CA MET A 368 2.16 10.48 -14.43
C MET A 368 3.15 9.99 -15.47
N LEU A 369 3.21 8.67 -15.68
CA LEU A 369 3.96 8.01 -16.74
C LEU A 369 3.06 7.00 -17.46
N GLN A 370 3.01 7.07 -18.79
CA GLN A 370 2.27 6.12 -19.62
C GLN A 370 3.06 5.68 -20.85
N PHE A 371 3.00 4.39 -21.17
CA PHE A 371 3.66 3.80 -22.35
C PHE A 371 2.70 2.94 -23.17
N GLN A 372 3.04 2.74 -24.44
CA GLN A 372 2.41 1.77 -25.33
C GLN A 372 3.41 0.64 -25.66
N SER A 373 2.97 -0.60 -25.56
CA SER A 373 3.71 -1.81 -25.90
C SER A 373 3.20 -2.42 -27.21
N ALA A 374 4.14 -2.76 -28.08
CA ALA A 374 3.91 -3.33 -29.41
C ALA A 374 3.68 -4.84 -29.32
N GLN A 375 2.70 -5.31 -30.08
CA GLN A 375 2.34 -6.73 -30.14
C GLN A 375 3.52 -7.62 -30.55
N GLY A 376 3.87 -8.59 -29.69
CA GLY A 376 4.88 -9.62 -29.96
C GLY A 376 6.33 -9.12 -30.05
N ARG A 377 6.58 -7.84 -29.76
CA ARG A 377 7.93 -7.25 -29.84
C ARG A 377 8.47 -6.95 -28.46
N GLN A 378 9.62 -7.52 -28.12
CA GLN A 378 10.26 -7.22 -26.84
C GLN A 378 10.68 -5.74 -26.78
N GLN A 379 10.22 -5.07 -25.73
CA GLN A 379 10.58 -3.71 -25.36
C GLN A 379 11.04 -3.67 -23.92
N HIS A 380 11.83 -2.65 -23.61
CA HIS A 380 12.40 -2.44 -22.29
C HIS A 380 12.21 -1.00 -21.83
N LEU A 381 12.04 -0.81 -20.52
CA LEU A 381 12.05 0.50 -19.88
C LEU A 381 13.08 0.54 -18.75
N ASP A 382 14.04 1.47 -18.81
CA ASP A 382 14.80 1.87 -17.63
C ASP A 382 14.09 3.05 -16.94
N LEU A 383 13.53 2.81 -15.75
CA LEU A 383 12.92 3.84 -14.89
C LEU A 383 13.80 4.04 -13.66
N GLN A 384 14.51 5.15 -13.58
CA GLN A 384 15.55 5.32 -12.55
C GLN A 384 15.57 6.70 -11.91
N GLY A 385 15.71 6.76 -10.58
CA GLY A 385 16.07 7.98 -9.86
C GLY A 385 14.89 8.93 -9.59
N VAL A 386 13.97 9.06 -10.55
CA VAL A 386 12.91 10.09 -10.55
C VAL A 386 12.02 10.01 -9.31
N THR A 387 11.53 11.18 -8.89
CA THR A 387 10.51 11.30 -7.86
C THR A 387 9.19 11.76 -8.47
N ILE A 388 8.15 10.96 -8.34
CA ILE A 388 6.78 11.32 -8.70
C ILE A 388 6.11 11.99 -7.49
N ASN A 389 5.59 13.21 -7.67
CA ASN A 389 4.87 13.95 -6.64
C ASN A 389 3.42 14.19 -7.03
N GLU A 390 2.49 14.08 -6.07
CA GLU A 390 1.06 14.44 -6.23
C GLU A 390 0.40 13.90 -7.51
N PRO A 391 0.42 12.57 -7.75
CA PRO A 391 -0.29 11.99 -8.87
C PRO A 391 -1.81 12.27 -8.75
N PRO A 392 -2.51 12.64 -9.85
CA PRO A 392 -3.95 12.89 -9.84
C PRO A 392 -4.81 11.62 -9.97
N TYR A 393 -4.17 10.49 -10.31
CA TYR A 393 -4.74 9.17 -10.56
C TYR A 393 -3.59 8.14 -10.47
N HIS A 394 -3.66 7.01 -11.19
CA HIS A 394 -2.60 6.00 -11.20
C HIS A 394 -1.25 6.62 -11.61
N SER A 395 -0.17 6.26 -10.90
CA SER A 395 1.16 6.79 -11.19
C SER A 395 1.73 6.30 -12.53
N PHE A 396 1.52 5.02 -12.86
CA PHE A 396 2.17 4.35 -13.98
C PHE A 396 1.24 3.35 -14.68
N VAL A 397 1.30 3.28 -16.01
CA VAL A 397 0.65 2.20 -16.79
C VAL A 397 1.35 1.97 -18.14
N VAL A 398 1.31 0.73 -18.61
CA VAL A 398 1.61 0.33 -19.98
C VAL A 398 0.35 -0.29 -20.58
N TYR A 399 -0.02 0.12 -21.79
CA TYR A 399 -1.09 -0.54 -22.55
C TYR A 399 -0.50 -1.29 -23.74
N GLY A 400 -1.26 -2.25 -24.30
CA GLY A 400 -0.82 -3.07 -25.43
C GLY A 400 -0.40 -4.46 -24.99
N ASP A 401 0.69 -4.98 -25.54
CA ASP A 401 1.20 -6.31 -25.18
C ASP A 401 1.97 -6.29 -23.85
N GLU A 402 1.28 -6.67 -22.77
CA GLU A 402 1.80 -6.71 -21.41
C GLU A 402 2.87 -7.80 -21.18
N GLN A 403 2.98 -8.76 -22.11
CA GLN A 403 3.93 -9.88 -22.00
C GLN A 403 5.32 -9.54 -22.53
N THR A 404 5.43 -8.54 -23.41
CA THR A 404 6.67 -8.20 -24.11
C THR A 404 7.25 -6.84 -23.68
N PHE A 405 6.75 -6.23 -22.60
CA PHE A 405 7.29 -5.01 -22.04
C PHE A 405 7.90 -5.28 -20.67
N SER A 406 9.23 -5.32 -20.57
CA SER A 406 9.91 -5.51 -19.28
C SER A 406 10.53 -4.21 -18.77
N MET A 407 10.62 -4.10 -17.45
CA MET A 407 11.05 -2.88 -16.77
C MET A 407 12.26 -3.15 -15.88
N ARG A 408 13.17 -2.19 -15.82
CA ARG A 408 14.20 -2.09 -14.80
C ARG A 408 13.95 -0.81 -14.01
N VAL A 409 13.35 -0.97 -12.84
CA VAL A 409 13.02 0.13 -11.94
C VAL A 409 14.06 0.17 -10.82
N ASN A 410 14.73 1.30 -10.61
CA ASN A 410 15.70 1.41 -9.51
C ASN A 410 15.73 2.82 -8.94
N ASN A 411 15.91 2.98 -7.62
CA ASN A 411 16.01 4.29 -6.99
C ASN A 411 14.82 5.21 -7.35
N TYR A 412 13.62 4.66 -7.51
CA TYR A 412 12.39 5.40 -7.84
C TYR A 412 11.64 5.79 -6.57
N LYS A 413 10.98 6.96 -6.57
CA LYS A 413 10.17 7.42 -5.43
C LYS A 413 8.81 7.94 -5.87
N GLN A 414 7.81 7.71 -5.04
CA GLN A 414 6.49 8.34 -5.14
C GLN A 414 6.13 9.00 -3.80
N VAL A 415 5.73 10.27 -3.82
CA VAL A 415 5.43 11.10 -2.64
C VAL A 415 4.13 11.90 -2.85
N GLY A 416 3.49 12.31 -1.75
CA GLY A 416 2.32 13.19 -1.83
C GLY A 416 1.09 12.54 -2.51
N SER A 417 0.93 11.23 -2.38
CA SER A 417 -0.15 10.47 -3.01
C SER A 417 -1.42 10.50 -2.16
N TRP A 418 -2.04 11.68 -2.09
CA TRP A 418 -3.14 11.94 -1.15
C TRP A 418 -4.49 11.38 -1.62
N TYR A 419 -4.79 11.46 -2.91
CA TYR A 419 -6.06 11.00 -3.48
C TYR A 419 -6.14 9.48 -3.51
N TRP A 420 -7.34 8.90 -3.49
CA TRP A 420 -7.58 7.52 -3.93
C TRP A 420 -7.08 7.30 -5.36
N GLN A 421 -6.98 6.03 -5.77
CA GLN A 421 -6.49 5.66 -7.10
C GLN A 421 -5.08 6.19 -7.40
N THR A 422 -4.31 6.55 -6.36
CA THR A 422 -2.89 6.91 -6.51
C THR A 422 -2.03 5.68 -6.31
N ASP A 423 -2.34 4.66 -7.12
CA ASP A 423 -1.62 3.40 -7.17
C ASP A 423 -0.11 3.64 -7.20
N GLY A 424 0.62 2.71 -6.57
CA GLY A 424 2.04 2.57 -6.84
C GLY A 424 2.25 1.99 -8.25
N ILE A 425 3.27 1.15 -8.39
CA ILE A 425 3.70 0.68 -9.70
C ILE A 425 3.08 -0.67 -10.06
N GLU A 426 2.78 -0.83 -11.35
CA GLU A 426 2.55 -2.12 -11.98
C GLU A 426 3.82 -2.54 -12.73
N LEU A 427 4.40 -3.68 -12.34
CA LEU A 427 5.55 -4.25 -13.01
C LEU A 427 5.06 -5.32 -13.98
N TYR A 428 5.35 -5.11 -15.26
CA TYR A 428 4.99 -6.01 -16.35
C TYR A 428 5.91 -7.23 -16.40
N ARG A 429 5.61 -8.20 -17.26
CA ARG A 429 6.33 -9.49 -17.27
C ARG A 429 7.85 -9.33 -17.43
N GLY A 430 8.62 -10.10 -16.66
CA GLY A 430 10.08 -10.11 -16.75
C GLY A 430 10.75 -8.87 -16.14
N SER A 431 10.03 -8.13 -15.30
CA SER A 431 10.50 -6.86 -14.73
C SER A 431 11.23 -7.04 -13.41
N THR A 432 12.12 -6.08 -13.12
CA THR A 432 12.82 -5.97 -11.84
C THR A 432 12.62 -4.60 -11.22
N MET A 433 12.46 -4.54 -9.90
CA MET A 433 12.42 -3.28 -9.16
C MET A 433 13.28 -3.34 -7.89
N LYS A 434 14.14 -2.34 -7.68
CA LYS A 434 14.99 -2.27 -6.48
C LYS A 434 15.05 -0.88 -5.86
N ASN A 435 15.27 -0.83 -4.54
CA ASN A 435 15.66 0.39 -3.81
C ASN A 435 14.67 1.56 -3.97
N THR A 436 13.39 1.31 -3.72
CA THR A 436 12.31 2.27 -4.00
C THR A 436 11.63 2.78 -2.74
N PHE A 437 10.95 3.92 -2.87
CA PHE A 437 10.06 4.47 -1.85
C PHE A 437 8.67 4.74 -2.44
N PHE A 438 7.61 4.32 -1.77
CA PHE A 438 6.24 4.59 -2.18
C PHE A 438 5.41 5.19 -1.05
N ASN A 439 4.89 6.40 -1.24
CA ASN A 439 3.65 6.83 -0.64
C ASN A 439 2.50 6.58 -1.62
N ALA A 440 1.41 5.94 -1.18
CA ALA A 440 0.28 5.60 -2.04
C ALA A 440 -1.02 5.43 -1.25
N ASN A 441 -2.15 5.83 -1.84
CA ASN A 441 -3.50 5.69 -1.27
C ASN A 441 -4.40 4.76 -2.12
N ASP A 442 -3.77 3.79 -2.76
CA ASP A 442 -4.40 2.64 -3.41
C ASP A 442 -3.40 1.48 -3.43
N ASP A 443 -3.65 0.42 -4.20
CA ASP A 443 -2.73 -0.71 -4.43
C ASP A 443 -1.28 -0.22 -4.64
N VAL A 444 -0.33 -0.65 -3.78
CA VAL A 444 1.06 -0.13 -3.83
C VAL A 444 1.92 -0.97 -4.79
N LEU A 445 1.96 -2.29 -4.56
CA LEU A 445 2.69 -3.25 -5.38
C LEU A 445 1.69 -4.15 -6.11
N LYS A 446 1.48 -3.88 -7.40
CA LYS A 446 0.50 -4.59 -8.24
C LYS A 446 1.18 -5.78 -8.93
N MET A 447 1.05 -6.95 -8.31
CA MET A 447 1.69 -8.20 -8.74
C MET A 447 0.80 -8.91 -9.75
N TYR A 448 0.72 -8.38 -10.96
CA TYR A 448 -0.23 -8.82 -12.00
C TYR A 448 0.40 -9.71 -13.08
N HIS A 449 1.72 -9.84 -13.07
CA HIS A 449 2.51 -10.43 -14.14
C HIS A 449 3.53 -11.43 -13.62
N SER A 450 3.90 -12.37 -14.48
CA SER A 450 4.92 -13.38 -14.17
C SER A 450 6.34 -12.83 -14.25
N ASP A 451 7.30 -13.58 -13.70
CA ASP A 451 8.74 -13.31 -13.84
C ASP A 451 9.13 -11.93 -13.27
N VAL A 452 8.54 -11.55 -12.14
CA VAL A 452 8.76 -10.24 -11.49
C VAL A 452 9.60 -10.41 -10.22
N ASP A 453 10.66 -9.61 -10.08
CA ASP A 453 11.52 -9.57 -8.88
C ASP A 453 11.59 -8.15 -8.28
N ILE A 454 11.12 -7.99 -7.05
CA ILE A 454 11.14 -6.74 -6.28
C ILE A 454 12.04 -6.92 -5.06
N ASP A 455 12.93 -5.96 -4.79
CA ASP A 455 13.78 -5.95 -3.59
C ASP A 455 13.89 -4.54 -2.97
N ASN A 456 13.98 -4.47 -1.64
CA ASN A 456 14.29 -3.24 -0.91
C ASN A 456 13.30 -2.10 -1.20
N THR A 457 12.04 -2.28 -0.78
CA THR A 457 10.97 -1.30 -0.97
C THR A 457 10.55 -0.71 0.38
N VAL A 458 10.61 0.61 0.53
CA VAL A 458 10.06 1.33 1.68
C VAL A 458 8.68 1.89 1.32
N ILE A 459 7.68 1.67 2.17
CA ILE A 459 6.28 2.01 1.88
C ILE A 459 5.69 2.83 3.03
N TRP A 460 5.17 4.00 2.70
CA TRP A 460 4.25 4.77 3.52
C TRP A 460 2.84 4.61 2.95
N LYS A 461 2.08 3.66 3.48
CA LYS A 461 0.71 3.41 3.06
C LYS A 461 -0.22 4.48 3.63
N ASN A 462 -1.11 5.03 2.80
CA ASN A 462 -2.20 5.89 3.28
C ASN A 462 -3.39 5.02 3.74
N GLU A 463 -4.63 5.33 3.36
CA GLU A 463 -5.83 4.70 3.90
C GLU A 463 -6.38 3.53 3.08
N ASN A 464 -6.47 3.70 1.76
CA ASN A 464 -7.22 2.85 0.85
C ASN A 464 -6.34 1.86 0.09
N GLY A 465 -6.88 0.69 -0.22
CA GLY A 465 -6.17 -0.41 -0.87
C GLY A 465 -5.24 -1.19 0.06
N PRO A 466 -4.74 -2.37 -0.36
CA PRO A 466 -3.70 -3.13 0.31
C PRO A 466 -2.29 -2.60 0.00
N VAL A 467 -1.27 -3.19 0.62
CA VAL A 467 0.13 -2.96 0.24
C VAL A 467 0.48 -3.75 -1.02
N ILE A 468 0.21 -5.05 -1.03
CA ILE A 468 0.47 -5.96 -2.17
C ILE A 468 -0.86 -6.47 -2.71
N GLN A 469 -1.07 -6.38 -4.02
CA GLN A 469 -2.30 -6.77 -4.71
C GLN A 469 -2.03 -7.73 -5.87
N TRP A 470 -2.82 -8.80 -6.03
CA TRP A 470 -2.81 -9.65 -7.22
C TRP A 470 -4.20 -10.10 -7.70
N GLY A 471 -5.27 -9.59 -7.10
CA GLY A 471 -6.66 -9.91 -7.44
C GLY A 471 -7.26 -9.00 -8.52
N TRP A 472 -8.48 -8.53 -8.25
CA TRP A 472 -9.38 -7.75 -9.13
C TRP A 472 -9.92 -8.49 -10.35
N THR A 473 -9.14 -9.36 -10.97
CA THR A 473 -9.55 -10.24 -12.07
C THR A 473 -8.87 -11.59 -11.90
N PRO A 474 -9.36 -12.67 -12.54
CA PRO A 474 -8.58 -13.89 -12.71
C PRO A 474 -7.28 -13.60 -13.49
N ARG A 475 -6.18 -14.28 -13.15
CA ARG A 475 -4.85 -14.06 -13.74
C ARG A 475 -4.06 -15.35 -13.92
N ASN A 476 -3.13 -15.32 -14.87
CA ASN A 476 -2.07 -16.32 -15.00
C ASN A 476 -0.75 -15.70 -14.56
N ILE A 477 -0.25 -16.10 -13.40
CA ILE A 477 0.97 -15.56 -12.78
C ILE A 477 1.85 -16.72 -12.34
N ASP A 478 3.14 -16.62 -12.63
CA ASP A 478 4.16 -17.57 -12.21
C ASP A 478 5.45 -16.83 -11.84
N ASN A 479 6.27 -17.42 -10.98
CA ASN A 479 7.63 -16.98 -10.71
C ASN A 479 7.72 -15.50 -10.28
N VAL A 480 7.14 -15.17 -9.13
CA VAL A 480 7.21 -13.82 -8.56
C VAL A 480 7.97 -13.83 -7.24
N ARG A 481 8.86 -12.86 -7.06
CA ARG A 481 9.58 -12.65 -5.81
C ARG A 481 9.46 -11.19 -5.37
N VAL A 482 9.14 -10.99 -4.09
CA VAL A 482 9.18 -9.68 -3.42
C VAL A 482 9.93 -9.84 -2.11
N SER A 483 11.04 -9.13 -1.97
CA SER A 483 11.95 -9.25 -0.83
C SER A 483 12.18 -7.91 -0.15
N ASN A 484 12.41 -7.94 1.16
CA ASN A 484 12.86 -6.78 1.96
C ASN A 484 11.93 -5.56 1.81
N THR A 485 10.67 -5.73 2.22
CA THR A 485 9.65 -4.68 2.18
C THR A 485 9.46 -4.09 3.58
N HIS A 486 9.54 -2.77 3.69
CA HIS A 486 9.37 -2.04 4.95
C HIS A 486 8.14 -1.13 4.85
N VAL A 487 7.02 -1.56 5.42
CA VAL A 487 5.81 -0.74 5.59
C VAL A 487 6.00 0.09 6.85
N ILE A 488 6.56 1.29 6.71
CA ILE A 488 6.95 2.16 7.83
C ILE A 488 5.75 2.84 8.49
N HIS A 489 4.70 3.06 7.70
CA HIS A 489 3.41 3.59 8.15
C HIS A 489 2.27 3.02 7.32
N ASN A 490 1.08 2.97 7.93
CA ASN A 490 -0.17 2.70 7.24
C ASN A 490 -1.33 3.37 7.99
N ARG A 491 -2.38 3.80 7.28
CA ARG A 491 -3.64 4.27 7.90
C ARG A 491 -4.83 3.43 7.46
N MET A 492 -4.62 2.14 7.23
CA MET A 492 -5.70 1.21 6.85
C MET A 492 -6.65 1.06 8.04
N TYR A 493 -7.89 1.53 7.91
CA TYR A 493 -8.74 1.86 9.05
C TYR A 493 -10.12 1.21 9.07
N TRP A 494 -10.47 0.46 8.03
CA TRP A 494 -11.82 -0.01 7.75
C TRP A 494 -12.43 -0.82 8.90
N LYS A 495 -13.52 -0.30 9.48
CA LYS A 495 -14.36 -1.01 10.48
C LYS A 495 -15.04 -2.22 9.84
N ASP A 496 -15.53 -2.09 8.63
CA ASP A 496 -16.11 -3.20 7.86
C ASP A 496 -15.03 -4.07 7.21
N ILE A 497 -15.41 -5.29 6.85
CA ILE A 497 -14.49 -6.28 6.25
C ILE A 497 -14.38 -6.02 4.74
N LYS A 498 -13.61 -5.01 4.35
CA LYS A 498 -13.32 -4.70 2.94
C LYS A 498 -12.59 -5.83 2.22
N TYR A 499 -12.87 -6.00 0.93
CA TYR A 499 -12.21 -7.00 0.09
C TYR A 499 -10.76 -6.62 -0.28
N ASN A 500 -10.48 -5.32 -0.42
CA ASN A 500 -9.25 -4.75 -0.97
C ASN A 500 -8.41 -4.01 0.10
N THR A 501 -8.00 -4.70 1.16
CA THR A 501 -7.14 -4.14 2.21
C THR A 501 -6.20 -5.22 2.77
N CYS A 502 -5.49 -4.94 3.87
CA CYS A 502 -4.42 -5.72 4.47
C CYS A 502 -3.05 -5.55 3.80
N ILE A 503 -2.02 -6.15 4.39
CA ILE A 503 -0.65 -6.13 3.84
C ILE A 503 -0.60 -6.91 2.51
N LEU A 504 -1.13 -8.14 2.49
CA LEU A 504 -1.20 -8.95 1.27
C LEU A 504 -2.66 -9.17 0.86
N ASN A 505 -2.95 -9.07 -0.43
CA ASN A 505 -4.32 -9.10 -0.90
C ASN A 505 -4.48 -9.69 -2.32
N SER A 506 -5.52 -10.51 -2.46
CA SER A 506 -6.22 -10.74 -3.72
C SER A 506 -7.63 -10.25 -3.55
N SER A 507 -7.91 -9.04 -4.04
CA SER A 507 -9.26 -8.46 -3.99
C SER A 507 -10.24 -9.31 -4.80
N SER A 508 -11.52 -9.26 -4.41
CA SER A 508 -12.65 -9.72 -5.22
C SER A 508 -12.71 -9.02 -6.59
N HIS A 509 -13.54 -9.53 -7.49
CA HIS A 509 -13.60 -9.00 -8.86
C HIS A 509 -14.06 -7.53 -8.90
N TRP A 510 -13.37 -6.68 -9.68
CA TRP A 510 -13.64 -5.23 -9.71
C TRP A 510 -15.06 -4.88 -10.22
N GLU A 511 -15.56 -5.61 -11.23
CA GLU A 511 -16.93 -5.41 -11.76
C GLU A 511 -18.05 -5.68 -10.74
N ALA A 512 -17.81 -6.59 -9.80
CA ALA A 512 -18.82 -7.01 -8.82
C ALA A 512 -18.13 -7.54 -7.56
N PRO A 513 -17.63 -6.64 -6.67
CA PRO A 513 -16.83 -7.05 -5.51
C PRO A 513 -17.56 -7.99 -4.56
N GLY A 514 -18.88 -7.83 -4.43
CA GLY A 514 -19.72 -8.73 -3.62
C GLY A 514 -20.00 -10.10 -4.24
N SER A 515 -19.65 -10.31 -5.51
CA SER A 515 -19.89 -11.59 -6.20
C SER A 515 -18.80 -12.61 -5.88
N THR A 516 -19.24 -13.83 -5.58
CA THR A 516 -18.37 -15.00 -5.44
C THR A 516 -18.28 -15.84 -6.71
N SER A 517 -18.96 -15.45 -7.81
CA SER A 517 -19.08 -16.24 -9.05
C SER A 517 -18.28 -15.67 -10.25
N LYS A 518 -17.29 -14.84 -9.97
CA LYS A 518 -16.45 -14.13 -10.96
C LYS A 518 -15.02 -14.70 -11.09
N ALA A 519 -14.77 -15.89 -10.55
CA ALA A 519 -13.49 -16.58 -10.70
C ALA A 519 -13.41 -17.34 -12.03
N ASP A 520 -12.20 -17.71 -12.43
CA ASP A 520 -11.92 -18.55 -13.59
C ASP A 520 -11.01 -19.73 -13.21
N PRO A 521 -11.59 -20.94 -13.05
CA PRO A 521 -10.86 -22.18 -12.77
C PRO A 521 -9.87 -22.62 -13.86
N SER A 522 -9.83 -21.99 -15.03
CA SER A 522 -8.84 -22.26 -16.08
C SER A 522 -7.54 -21.47 -15.91
N THR A 523 -7.53 -20.47 -15.02
CA THR A 523 -6.38 -19.60 -14.76
C THR A 523 -5.67 -19.99 -13.46
N THR A 524 -4.36 -19.72 -13.38
CA THR A 524 -3.54 -20.10 -12.21
C THR A 524 -2.56 -19.00 -11.80
N VAL A 525 -2.62 -18.62 -10.54
CA VAL A 525 -1.61 -17.81 -9.84
C VAL A 525 -0.74 -18.76 -9.02
N LYS A 526 0.56 -18.82 -9.30
CA LYS A 526 1.45 -19.74 -8.60
C LYS A 526 2.86 -19.21 -8.39
N ASN A 527 3.60 -19.87 -7.49
CA ASN A 527 5.02 -19.64 -7.24
C ASN A 527 5.36 -18.17 -6.95
N MET A 528 4.61 -17.58 -6.00
CA MET A 528 4.86 -16.23 -5.50
C MET A 528 5.52 -16.31 -4.13
N THR A 529 6.68 -15.67 -3.96
CA THR A 529 7.40 -15.59 -2.69
C THR A 529 7.50 -14.15 -2.21
N PHE A 530 7.02 -13.91 -1.00
CA PHE A 530 7.09 -12.64 -0.29
C PHE A 530 7.95 -12.84 0.96
N GLU A 531 9.16 -12.31 0.95
CA GLU A 531 10.17 -12.55 1.99
C GLU A 531 10.57 -11.25 2.70
N ASN A 532 10.65 -11.29 4.03
CA ASN A 532 11.07 -10.17 4.88
C ASN A 532 10.20 -8.92 4.72
N ILE A 533 8.92 -9.04 5.09
CA ILE A 533 8.01 -7.89 5.19
C ILE A 533 7.97 -7.41 6.64
N THR A 534 8.42 -6.18 6.89
CA THR A 534 8.33 -5.53 8.21
C THR A 534 7.27 -4.45 8.18
N VAL A 535 6.28 -4.54 9.06
CA VAL A 535 5.22 -3.55 9.24
C VAL A 535 5.39 -2.89 10.60
N GLU A 536 5.78 -1.62 10.58
CA GLU A 536 6.04 -0.86 11.80
C GLU A 536 4.78 -0.21 12.34
N GLY A 537 4.65 -0.17 13.67
CA GLY A 537 3.46 0.36 14.34
C GLY A 537 2.23 -0.55 14.20
N MET A 538 1.05 0.06 14.27
CA MET A 538 -0.24 -0.63 14.19
C MET A 538 -0.69 -0.82 12.75
N THR A 539 -1.35 -1.94 12.43
CA THR A 539 -2.01 -2.22 11.14
C THR A 539 -3.35 -2.91 11.34
N ASN A 540 -4.19 -2.99 10.30
CA ASN A 540 -5.52 -3.60 10.40
C ASN A 540 -5.53 -5.13 10.24
N CYS A 541 -4.85 -5.69 9.23
CA CYS A 541 -4.90 -7.13 8.94
C CYS A 541 -3.70 -7.60 8.12
N ALA A 542 -3.37 -8.89 8.21
CA ALA A 542 -2.21 -9.47 7.50
C ALA A 542 -2.53 -9.79 6.04
N ILE A 543 -3.50 -10.67 5.78
CA ILE A 543 -3.73 -11.20 4.44
C ILE A 543 -5.22 -11.47 4.14
N ARG A 544 -5.69 -11.04 2.97
CA ARG A 544 -7.04 -11.40 2.46
C ARG A 544 -6.95 -11.90 1.02
N VAL A 545 -7.27 -13.17 0.81
CA VAL A 545 -7.27 -13.81 -0.51
C VAL A 545 -8.68 -14.25 -0.86
N PHE A 546 -9.30 -13.50 -1.78
CA PHE A 546 -10.50 -13.93 -2.50
C PHE A 546 -10.03 -14.51 -3.83
N ALA A 547 -9.79 -15.82 -3.86
CA ALA A 547 -9.13 -16.48 -4.99
C ALA A 547 -10.02 -16.47 -6.24
N LEU A 548 -9.63 -15.68 -7.24
CA LEU A 548 -10.28 -15.59 -8.56
C LEU A 548 -9.67 -16.55 -9.59
N SER A 549 -8.56 -17.19 -9.25
CA SER A 549 -7.82 -18.18 -10.05
C SER A 549 -7.41 -19.34 -9.17
N ASN A 550 -7.03 -20.49 -9.75
CA ASN A 550 -6.34 -21.52 -9.00
C ASN A 550 -5.10 -20.90 -8.35
N THR A 551 -4.87 -21.17 -7.06
CA THR A 551 -3.79 -20.49 -6.31
C THR A 551 -2.87 -21.52 -5.66
N GLU A 552 -1.58 -21.49 -6.01
CA GLU A 552 -0.63 -22.53 -5.62
C GLU A 552 0.74 -21.97 -5.21
N ASN A 553 1.37 -22.57 -4.20
CA ASN A 553 2.73 -22.29 -3.76
C ASN A 553 2.98 -20.79 -3.53
N ILE A 554 2.15 -20.20 -2.67
CA ILE A 554 2.28 -18.81 -2.24
C ILE A 554 3.01 -18.81 -0.90
N HIS A 555 4.22 -18.25 -0.87
CA HIS A 555 5.08 -18.27 0.31
C HIS A 555 5.25 -16.89 0.89
N VAL A 556 4.71 -16.68 2.09
CA VAL A 556 4.93 -15.49 2.91
C VAL A 556 5.90 -15.87 4.02
N LYS A 557 7.13 -15.39 3.92
CA LYS A 557 8.22 -15.69 4.84
C LYS A 557 8.65 -14.45 5.59
N ASN A 558 8.77 -14.55 6.91
CA ASN A 558 9.19 -13.45 7.79
C ASN A 558 8.29 -12.20 7.68
N LEU A 559 6.96 -12.38 7.67
CA LEU A 559 6.03 -11.27 7.86
C LEU A 559 6.03 -10.85 9.34
N LYS A 560 6.50 -9.64 9.62
CA LYS A 560 6.61 -9.09 10.98
C LYS A 560 5.66 -7.91 11.12
N ILE A 561 4.59 -8.09 11.88
CA ILE A 561 3.64 -7.02 12.23
C ILE A 561 3.97 -6.49 13.63
N GLY A 562 4.19 -5.19 13.76
CA GLY A 562 4.47 -4.53 15.04
C GLY A 562 3.33 -4.72 16.04
N ALA A 563 2.13 -4.28 15.67
CA ALA A 563 0.91 -4.47 16.46
C ALA A 563 -0.34 -4.45 15.58
N TRP A 564 -1.45 -4.97 16.10
CA TRP A 564 -2.77 -4.67 15.56
C TRP A 564 -3.22 -3.28 15.99
N ASN A 565 -4.00 -2.61 15.14
CA ASN A 565 -4.71 -1.40 15.54
C ASN A 565 -5.83 -1.73 16.56
N GLN A 566 -6.56 -0.70 17.01
CA GLN A 566 -7.58 -0.87 18.06
C GLN A 566 -8.99 -1.14 17.50
N LEU A 567 -9.12 -1.50 16.22
CA LEU A 567 -10.39 -2.00 15.68
C LEU A 567 -10.81 -3.30 16.40
N ASP A 568 -12.08 -3.66 16.25
CA ASP A 568 -12.56 -4.96 16.73
C ASP A 568 -11.83 -6.08 15.98
N SER A 569 -11.54 -7.20 16.67
CA SER A 569 -10.79 -8.31 16.06
C SER A 569 -11.47 -8.88 14.81
N ALA A 570 -12.80 -8.77 14.70
CA ALA A 570 -13.56 -9.14 13.52
C ALA A 570 -13.18 -8.31 12.27
N SER A 571 -12.89 -7.02 12.45
CA SER A 571 -12.43 -6.13 11.36
C SER A 571 -11.02 -6.46 10.90
N GLN A 572 -10.22 -7.08 11.77
CA GLN A 572 -8.81 -7.42 11.57
C GLN A 572 -8.59 -8.79 10.93
N VAL A 573 -9.67 -9.52 10.65
CA VAL A 573 -9.60 -10.91 10.19
C VAL A 573 -8.88 -11.02 8.83
N SER A 574 -7.95 -11.96 8.77
CA SER A 574 -7.32 -12.45 7.54
C SER A 574 -8.17 -13.55 6.94
N LEU A 575 -8.35 -13.55 5.61
CA LEU A 575 -9.29 -14.42 4.90
C LEU A 575 -8.60 -15.21 3.79
N LEU A 576 -9.05 -16.44 3.57
CA LEU A 576 -8.66 -17.28 2.43
C LEU A 576 -9.92 -18.00 1.95
N LYS A 577 -10.41 -17.59 0.79
CA LYS A 577 -11.70 -18.01 0.21
C LYS A 577 -11.52 -18.45 -1.24
N ARG A 578 -12.25 -19.50 -1.63
CA ARG A 578 -12.32 -19.98 -3.03
C ARG A 578 -13.60 -19.46 -3.67
N HIS A 579 -13.47 -18.61 -4.68
CA HIS A 579 -14.62 -18.19 -5.49
C HIS A 579 -14.88 -19.23 -6.59
N SER A 580 -16.02 -19.12 -7.26
CA SER A 580 -16.42 -19.96 -8.39
C SER A 580 -16.54 -19.16 -9.68
N ASN A 581 -16.62 -19.84 -10.81
CA ASN A 581 -17.14 -19.25 -12.04
C ASN A 581 -18.68 -19.17 -12.00
N GLY A 582 -19.28 -18.66 -13.08
CA GLY A 582 -20.74 -18.56 -13.24
C GLY A 582 -21.47 -19.91 -13.26
N ALA A 583 -20.76 -21.02 -13.51
CA ALA A 583 -21.30 -22.38 -13.45
C ALA A 583 -21.20 -23.03 -12.06
N GLY A 584 -20.66 -22.31 -11.06
CA GLY A 584 -20.49 -22.81 -9.69
C GLY A 584 -19.23 -23.68 -9.49
N GLN A 585 -18.38 -23.83 -10.50
CA GLN A 585 -17.10 -24.52 -10.36
C GLN A 585 -16.13 -23.62 -9.58
N LYS A 586 -15.72 -24.06 -8.38
CA LYS A 586 -14.72 -23.36 -7.56
C LYS A 586 -13.32 -23.47 -8.15
N VAL A 587 -12.52 -22.43 -7.96
CA VAL A 587 -11.06 -22.53 -8.14
C VAL A 587 -10.46 -23.47 -7.09
N SER A 588 -9.30 -24.05 -7.41
CA SER A 588 -8.52 -24.85 -6.47
C SER A 588 -7.53 -23.99 -5.68
N LEU A 589 -7.18 -24.48 -4.50
CA LEU A 589 -5.96 -24.06 -3.81
C LEU A 589 -5.04 -25.28 -3.78
N GLY A 590 -3.74 -25.08 -3.96
CA GLY A 590 -2.79 -26.18 -3.82
C GLY A 590 -2.77 -26.70 -2.38
N ASN A 591 -2.49 -27.99 -2.21
CA ASN A 591 -2.48 -28.62 -0.89
C ASN A 591 -1.14 -28.30 -0.20
N GLU A 592 -1.19 -27.60 0.94
CA GLU A 592 0.02 -27.25 1.68
C GLU A 592 0.50 -28.40 2.57
N THR A 593 -0.42 -29.20 3.08
CA THR A 593 -0.15 -30.16 4.15
C THR A 593 0.51 -31.43 3.67
N ARG A 594 0.21 -31.82 2.44
CA ARG A 594 0.72 -33.01 1.76
C ARG A 594 1.76 -32.67 0.71
N ASP A 595 1.53 -31.60 -0.06
CA ASP A 595 2.32 -31.31 -1.26
C ASP A 595 3.21 -30.06 -1.12
N SER A 596 3.06 -29.30 -0.02
CA SER A 596 3.66 -27.97 0.15
C SER A 596 3.43 -27.04 -1.04
N ARG A 597 2.18 -27.00 -1.53
CA ARG A 597 1.74 -26.19 -2.68
C ARG A 597 0.60 -25.22 -2.35
N GLY A 598 0.30 -24.94 -1.08
CA GLY A 598 -0.74 -23.99 -0.70
C GLY A 598 -0.18 -22.63 -0.31
N LEU A 599 -0.79 -22.01 0.70
CA LEU A 599 -0.34 -20.77 1.34
C LEU A 599 0.57 -21.09 2.54
N LYS A 600 1.83 -20.65 2.46
CA LYS A 600 2.84 -20.85 3.51
C LYS A 600 3.04 -19.56 4.28
N LEU A 601 2.76 -19.58 5.58
CA LEU A 601 3.03 -18.47 6.50
C LEU A 601 4.22 -18.84 7.40
N GLU A 602 5.43 -18.74 6.87
CA GLU A 602 6.65 -19.06 7.60
C GLU A 602 7.11 -17.85 8.43
N ASN A 603 7.31 -18.06 9.73
CA ASN A 603 7.76 -17.05 10.67
C ASN A 603 6.94 -15.75 10.59
N TYR A 604 5.62 -15.91 10.47
CA TYR A 604 4.68 -14.81 10.66
C TYR A 604 4.64 -14.44 12.14
N THR A 605 4.96 -13.18 12.47
CA THR A 605 4.96 -12.68 13.85
C THR A 605 4.07 -11.45 14.03
N VAL A 606 3.44 -11.35 15.19
CA VAL A 606 2.75 -10.14 15.67
C VAL A 606 3.33 -9.75 17.02
N GLY A 607 3.83 -8.52 17.16
CA GLY A 607 4.46 -8.07 18.41
C GLY A 607 5.64 -8.94 18.83
N GLY A 608 6.38 -9.52 17.86
CA GLY A 608 7.48 -10.45 18.10
C GLY A 608 7.06 -11.89 18.44
N THR A 609 5.77 -12.16 18.63
CA THR A 609 5.27 -13.52 18.89
C THR A 609 4.99 -14.23 17.58
N VAL A 610 5.59 -15.42 17.39
CA VAL A 610 5.36 -16.26 16.21
C VAL A 610 3.96 -16.86 16.23
N ILE A 611 3.26 -16.76 15.11
CA ILE A 611 1.95 -17.36 14.86
C ILE A 611 2.14 -18.75 14.28
N GLN A 612 1.57 -19.77 14.93
CA GLN A 612 1.77 -21.16 14.54
C GLN A 612 0.44 -21.92 14.53
N LYS A 613 0.22 -22.75 13.52
CA LYS A 613 -0.99 -23.56 13.38
C LYS A 613 -1.09 -24.69 14.42
N SER A 614 0.06 -25.24 14.83
CA SER A 614 0.19 -26.20 15.93
C SER A 614 -0.05 -25.59 17.32
N ALA A 615 0.08 -24.28 17.45
CA ALA A 615 -0.28 -23.56 18.66
C ALA A 615 -1.75 -23.12 18.62
N THR A 616 -2.27 -22.59 19.73
CA THR A 616 -3.65 -22.06 19.81
C THR A 616 -3.74 -20.56 19.51
N ASN A 617 -2.69 -19.94 18.96
CA ASN A 617 -2.56 -18.49 18.85
C ASN A 617 -2.92 -17.91 17.46
N TRP A 618 -3.33 -18.73 16.50
CA TRP A 618 -3.54 -18.32 15.10
C TRP A 618 -4.95 -17.85 14.74
N GLY A 619 -5.99 -18.40 15.40
CA GLY A 619 -7.41 -18.21 15.04
C GLY A 619 -7.88 -16.76 14.91
N ALA A 620 -9.07 -16.56 14.35
CA ALA A 620 -9.62 -15.23 14.04
C ALA A 620 -9.77 -14.33 15.27
N ASP A 621 -10.11 -14.91 16.42
CA ASP A 621 -10.20 -14.25 17.73
C ASP A 621 -8.85 -14.25 18.50
N LYS A 622 -7.83 -14.92 17.97
CA LYS A 622 -6.50 -15.06 18.56
C LYS A 622 -5.50 -14.10 17.91
N LEU A 623 -4.28 -14.06 18.43
CA LEU A 623 -3.25 -13.10 18.04
C LEU A 623 -2.99 -13.08 16.53
N GLY A 624 -3.04 -14.23 15.86
CA GLY A 624 -2.76 -14.35 14.43
C GLY A 624 -3.84 -13.78 13.50
N ARG A 625 -5.09 -13.63 13.98
CA ARG A 625 -6.26 -13.15 13.22
C ARG A 625 -6.55 -13.96 11.95
N LEU A 626 -6.19 -15.24 11.89
CA LEU A 626 -6.39 -16.09 10.72
C LEU A 626 -7.81 -16.71 10.75
N GLY A 627 -8.71 -16.12 9.98
CA GLY A 627 -10.10 -16.57 9.80
C GLY A 627 -10.34 -17.23 8.44
N PHE A 628 -9.44 -18.12 8.04
CA PHE A 628 -9.53 -18.83 6.76
C PHE A 628 -10.71 -19.81 6.75
N ASP A 629 -11.33 -20.01 5.58
CA ASP A 629 -12.49 -20.88 5.46
C ASP A 629 -12.10 -22.33 5.80
N ALA A 630 -12.96 -23.00 6.56
CA ALA A 630 -12.74 -24.33 7.10
C ALA A 630 -12.49 -25.38 5.99
N GLU A 631 -13.10 -25.21 4.81
CA GLU A 631 -12.85 -26.06 3.64
C GLU A 631 -11.42 -26.01 3.12
N ASN A 632 -10.65 -24.98 3.49
CA ASN A 632 -9.29 -24.74 3.02
C ASN A 632 -8.23 -25.17 4.06
N TRP A 633 -8.60 -25.95 5.09
CA TRP A 633 -7.68 -26.35 6.17
C TRP A 633 -6.36 -26.93 5.64
N ASP A 634 -6.44 -27.79 4.63
CA ASP A 634 -5.25 -28.44 4.05
C ASP A 634 -4.50 -27.58 3.01
N ASN A 635 -4.95 -26.34 2.78
CA ASN A 635 -4.38 -25.46 1.76
C ASN A 635 -3.50 -24.36 2.34
N TRP A 636 -3.24 -24.37 3.64
CA TRP A 636 -2.34 -23.41 4.27
C TRP A 636 -1.63 -23.99 5.50
N ASN A 637 -0.48 -23.41 5.84
CA ASN A 637 0.23 -23.70 7.09
C ASN A 637 0.86 -22.43 7.67
N ALA A 638 1.08 -22.42 8.99
CA ALA A 638 1.80 -21.35 9.70
C ALA A 638 2.73 -21.96 10.75
N TRP A 639 4.02 -21.60 10.71
CA TRP A 639 5.04 -22.19 11.60
C TRP A 639 6.20 -21.22 11.87
N GLY A 640 7.09 -21.58 12.81
CA GLY A 640 8.24 -20.76 13.19
C GLY A 640 9.45 -20.86 12.24
N ALA A 641 10.47 -20.01 12.48
CA ALA A 641 11.67 -19.97 11.67
C ALA A 641 12.51 -21.26 11.76
N GLY A 642 13.12 -21.67 10.63
CA GLY A 642 14.14 -22.72 10.61
C GLY A 642 13.64 -24.15 10.79
N GLY A 643 12.34 -24.37 10.97
CA GLY A 643 11.74 -25.69 10.81
C GLY A 643 11.60 -26.03 9.32
N SER A 644 11.90 -27.28 8.94
CA SER A 644 11.25 -27.87 7.75
C SER A 644 9.76 -27.63 7.89
N ASN A 645 9.04 -27.24 6.82
CA ASN A 645 7.57 -27.12 6.82
C ASN A 645 7.03 -28.31 7.60
N PRO A 646 6.63 -28.15 8.88
CA PRO A 646 6.21 -29.30 9.63
C PRO A 646 4.93 -29.69 8.94
N ASP A 647 4.88 -30.91 8.37
CA ASP A 647 3.62 -31.51 7.96
C ASP A 647 2.66 -31.19 9.10
N PRO A 648 1.57 -30.44 8.82
CA PRO A 648 0.70 -30.04 9.90
C PRO A 648 0.28 -31.29 10.62
N VAL A 649 0.04 -31.17 11.92
CA VAL A 649 -0.41 -32.30 12.73
C VAL A 649 -1.65 -32.87 12.06
N THR A 650 -1.43 -33.94 11.28
CA THR A 650 -2.44 -34.70 10.55
C THR A 650 -2.71 -35.98 11.30
N SER A 651 -1.90 -36.30 12.32
CA SER A 651 -2.12 -37.41 13.23
C SER A 651 -1.74 -36.98 14.65
N GLY A 652 -2.57 -37.31 15.62
CA GLY A 652 -2.36 -36.92 17.02
C GLY A 652 -3.62 -37.10 17.87
N THR A 653 -3.58 -36.55 19.08
CA THR A 653 -4.75 -36.51 19.96
C THR A 653 -5.62 -35.28 19.69
N ILE A 654 -6.95 -35.42 19.71
CA ILE A 654 -7.86 -34.27 19.61
C ILE A 654 -8.26 -33.88 21.02
N VAL A 655 -7.72 -32.77 21.52
CA VAL A 655 -7.88 -32.32 22.92
C VAL A 655 -8.98 -31.26 23.02
N ASN A 656 -9.85 -31.41 24.02
CA ASN A 656 -10.86 -30.43 24.38
C ASN A 656 -10.23 -29.27 25.16
N GLY A 657 -10.46 -28.03 24.73
CA GLY A 657 -9.94 -26.83 25.39
C GLY A 657 -10.58 -26.51 26.74
N GLY A 658 -11.74 -27.07 27.06
CA GLY A 658 -12.43 -26.87 28.34
C GLY A 658 -12.08 -27.91 29.40
N SER A 659 -12.04 -29.19 29.03
CA SER A 659 -11.79 -30.30 29.96
C SER A 659 -10.34 -30.81 29.96
N SER A 660 -9.53 -30.40 28.97
CA SER A 660 -8.21 -30.98 28.69
C SER A 660 -8.23 -32.49 28.43
N LYS A 661 -9.39 -33.03 28.02
CA LYS A 661 -9.60 -34.45 27.68
C LYS A 661 -9.59 -34.69 26.18
N CYS A 662 -9.30 -35.92 25.79
CA CYS A 662 -9.09 -36.31 24.41
C CYS A 662 -10.34 -36.99 23.82
N VAL A 663 -10.58 -36.79 22.53
CA VAL A 663 -11.54 -37.59 21.76
C VAL A 663 -11.05 -39.03 21.73
N HIS A 664 -11.89 -39.96 22.15
CA HIS A 664 -11.54 -41.34 22.45
C HIS A 664 -12.55 -42.32 21.85
N ARG A 665 -12.06 -43.41 21.25
CA ARG A 665 -12.88 -44.57 20.84
C ARG A 665 -13.23 -45.37 22.10
N ALA A 666 -14.49 -45.36 22.52
CA ALA A 666 -14.92 -46.01 23.77
C ALA A 666 -14.51 -47.49 23.84
N GLY A 667 -13.85 -47.88 24.95
CA GLY A 667 -13.35 -49.24 25.15
C GLY A 667 -12.36 -49.71 24.09
N ASP A 668 -11.60 -48.78 23.49
CA ASP A 668 -10.65 -49.00 22.40
C ASP A 668 -11.25 -49.65 21.14
N GLY A 669 -12.59 -49.59 21.02
CA GLY A 669 -13.33 -50.27 19.96
C GLY A 669 -12.94 -49.82 18.55
N THR A 670 -13.01 -50.77 17.60
CA THR A 670 -12.73 -50.55 16.16
C THR A 670 -13.89 -51.00 15.26
N ALA A 671 -14.99 -51.47 15.86
CA ALA A 671 -16.18 -51.88 15.14
C ALA A 671 -17.04 -50.67 14.73
N ASN A 672 -17.84 -50.84 13.67
CA ASN A 672 -18.90 -49.88 13.32
C ASN A 672 -19.86 -49.69 14.50
N GLY A 673 -20.24 -48.45 14.79
CA GLY A 673 -21.07 -48.09 15.93
C GLY A 673 -20.31 -47.90 17.24
N THR A 674 -18.97 -48.05 17.27
CA THR A 674 -18.18 -47.74 18.47
C THR A 674 -18.41 -46.29 18.87
N ALA A 675 -18.84 -46.08 20.12
CA ALA A 675 -19.08 -44.76 20.67
C ALA A 675 -17.79 -43.92 20.68
N VAL A 676 -17.88 -42.66 20.26
CA VAL A 676 -16.86 -41.64 20.48
C VAL A 676 -17.21 -40.80 21.72
N GLN A 677 -16.25 -40.66 22.63
CA GLN A 677 -16.42 -39.99 23.92
C GLN A 677 -15.21 -39.10 24.21
N GLN A 678 -15.26 -38.30 25.28
CA GLN A 678 -14.04 -37.75 25.84
C GLN A 678 -13.45 -38.69 26.91
N TRP A 679 -12.13 -38.71 27.02
CA TRP A 679 -11.41 -39.44 28.05
C TRP A 679 -10.11 -38.72 28.43
N THR A 680 -9.62 -38.93 29.64
CA THR A 680 -8.33 -38.42 30.12
C THR A 680 -7.24 -38.76 29.10
N CYS A 681 -6.55 -37.75 28.58
CA CYS A 681 -5.56 -37.92 27.53
C CYS A 681 -4.43 -38.87 27.97
N ALA A 682 -4.14 -39.84 27.13
CA ALA A 682 -3.04 -40.78 27.27
C ALA A 682 -2.39 -41.03 25.90
N ASP A 683 -1.16 -41.53 25.91
CA ASP A 683 -0.50 -42.03 24.70
C ASP A 683 -1.07 -43.41 24.34
N ASP A 684 -2.30 -43.40 23.82
CA ASP A 684 -3.09 -44.58 23.52
C ASP A 684 -3.63 -44.52 22.07
N PRO A 685 -3.49 -45.60 21.27
CA PRO A 685 -4.00 -45.65 19.91
C PRO A 685 -5.50 -45.35 19.77
N SER A 686 -6.32 -45.52 20.82
CA SER A 686 -7.74 -45.18 20.87
C SER A 686 -8.05 -43.69 20.96
N MET A 687 -7.05 -42.88 21.25
CA MET A 687 -7.12 -41.41 21.26
C MET A 687 -6.37 -40.78 20.09
N THR A 688 -5.70 -41.59 19.27
CA THR A 688 -5.02 -41.12 18.05
C THR A 688 -6.01 -40.98 16.90
N TRP A 689 -6.05 -39.80 16.30
CA TRP A 689 -6.86 -39.46 15.14
C TRP A 689 -5.99 -38.93 14.03
N THR A 690 -6.20 -39.45 12.83
CA THR A 690 -5.54 -38.98 11.61
C THR A 690 -6.55 -38.23 10.75
N LEU A 691 -6.32 -36.93 10.53
CA LEU A 691 -7.05 -36.14 9.55
C LEU A 691 -6.57 -36.51 8.14
N ASP A 692 -7.42 -37.18 7.39
CA ASP A 692 -7.23 -37.54 5.98
C ASP A 692 -8.24 -36.78 5.11
N GLY A 693 -7.81 -35.64 4.57
CA GLY A 693 -8.67 -34.66 3.94
C GLY A 693 -9.68 -34.10 4.95
N GLN A 694 -10.97 -34.31 4.70
CA GLN A 694 -12.05 -33.88 5.61
C GLN A 694 -12.48 -34.99 6.57
N ARG A 695 -11.76 -36.12 6.66
CA ARG A 695 -12.17 -37.27 7.49
C ARG A 695 -11.21 -37.48 8.63
N LEU A 696 -11.74 -37.68 9.84
CA LEU A 696 -10.96 -38.05 11.01
C LEU A 696 -10.95 -39.56 11.17
N LYS A 697 -9.80 -40.19 10.90
CA LYS A 697 -9.60 -41.63 10.94
C LYS A 697 -9.03 -42.09 12.27
N SER A 698 -9.55 -43.19 12.79
CA SER A 698 -9.05 -43.81 14.02
C SER A 698 -9.43 -45.29 14.01
N GLY A 699 -8.48 -46.19 14.29
CA GLY A 699 -8.73 -47.64 14.33
C GLY A 699 -9.19 -48.25 12.99
N GLY A 700 -8.80 -47.65 11.87
CA GLY A 700 -9.23 -48.05 10.52
C GLY A 700 -10.65 -47.60 10.13
N LYS A 701 -11.30 -46.80 10.98
CA LYS A 701 -12.66 -46.25 10.79
C LYS A 701 -12.63 -44.72 10.81
N CYS A 702 -13.75 -44.08 10.48
CA CYS A 702 -13.89 -42.63 10.43
C CYS A 702 -14.86 -42.14 11.51
N LEU A 703 -14.61 -40.93 12.04
CA LEU A 703 -15.55 -40.18 12.86
C LEU A 703 -16.79 -39.89 12.02
N ASP A 704 -17.91 -40.49 12.41
CA ASP A 704 -19.17 -40.46 11.69
C ASP A 704 -20.31 -40.03 12.63
N LEU A 705 -21.46 -39.72 12.05
CA LEU A 705 -22.66 -39.34 12.77
C LEU A 705 -23.74 -40.40 12.60
N GLU A 706 -24.30 -40.86 13.71
CA GLU A 706 -25.34 -41.90 13.70
C GLU A 706 -26.46 -41.53 12.70
N TYR A 707 -26.76 -42.48 11.80
CA TYR A 707 -27.76 -42.36 10.73
C TYR A 707 -27.57 -41.16 9.78
N ALA A 708 -26.34 -40.64 9.64
CA ALA A 708 -26.04 -39.41 8.93
C ALA A 708 -26.90 -38.21 9.41
N GLY A 709 -27.29 -38.22 10.68
CA GLY A 709 -28.10 -37.17 11.28
C GLY A 709 -27.40 -35.82 11.29
N THR A 710 -28.18 -34.74 11.10
CA THR A 710 -27.67 -33.37 11.08
C THR A 710 -28.23 -32.50 12.19
N ALA A 711 -29.13 -33.02 13.03
CA ALA A 711 -29.78 -32.31 14.11
C ALA A 711 -28.92 -32.27 15.39
N ASN A 712 -29.17 -31.30 16.27
CA ASN A 712 -28.60 -31.26 17.62
C ASN A 712 -28.91 -32.58 18.37
N GLY A 713 -27.92 -33.10 19.09
CA GLY A 713 -28.01 -34.38 19.80
C GLY A 713 -27.64 -35.61 18.98
N THR A 714 -27.38 -35.48 17.66
CA THR A 714 -26.90 -36.60 16.84
C THR A 714 -25.55 -37.07 17.36
N ARG A 715 -25.45 -38.33 17.77
CA ARG A 715 -24.24 -38.86 18.40
C ARG A 715 -23.14 -39.15 17.39
N ALA A 716 -21.90 -38.93 17.82
CA ALA A 716 -20.73 -39.32 17.07
C ALA A 716 -20.37 -40.79 17.37
N HIS A 717 -20.00 -41.53 16.34
CA HIS A 717 -19.53 -42.92 16.43
C HIS A 717 -18.44 -43.20 15.39
N LEU A 718 -17.85 -44.38 15.43
CA LEU A 718 -17.01 -44.87 14.35
C LEU A 718 -17.83 -45.59 13.31
N TRP A 719 -17.51 -45.34 12.05
CA TRP A 719 -18.06 -46.09 10.94
C TRP A 719 -17.02 -46.34 9.85
N GLU A 720 -17.31 -47.24 8.92
CA GLU A 720 -16.46 -47.46 7.76
C GLU A 720 -16.16 -46.15 7.05
N CYS A 721 -14.92 -45.95 6.62
CA CYS A 721 -14.56 -44.73 5.91
C CYS A 721 -15.12 -44.77 4.49
N GLY A 722 -15.97 -43.81 4.16
CA GLY A 722 -16.50 -43.58 2.82
C GLY A 722 -16.22 -42.15 2.33
N ASP A 723 -16.84 -41.78 1.22
CA ASP A 723 -16.99 -40.37 0.80
C ASP A 723 -18.41 -39.87 1.15
N TRP A 724 -18.83 -40.14 2.39
CA TRP A 724 -20.13 -39.74 2.90
C TRP A 724 -20.03 -38.41 3.64
N ASP A 725 -21.06 -37.59 3.44
CA ASP A 725 -21.15 -36.27 4.04
C ASP A 725 -21.13 -36.30 5.58
N SER A 726 -21.65 -37.37 6.20
CA SER A 726 -21.63 -37.62 7.65
C SER A 726 -20.24 -37.69 8.28
N GLN A 727 -19.19 -37.86 7.46
CA GLN A 727 -17.81 -38.03 7.89
C GLN A 727 -16.94 -36.81 7.59
N LYS A 728 -17.54 -35.74 7.05
CA LYS A 728 -16.81 -34.56 6.61
C LYS A 728 -16.76 -33.54 7.75
N TRP A 729 -15.59 -33.43 8.36
CA TRP A 729 -15.29 -32.54 9.47
C TRP A 729 -14.22 -31.52 9.07
N SER A 730 -14.24 -30.37 9.72
CA SER A 730 -13.18 -29.38 9.59
C SER A 730 -12.93 -28.64 10.89
N PHE A 731 -11.65 -28.47 11.22
CA PHE A 731 -11.22 -27.56 12.27
C PHE A 731 -11.42 -26.12 11.82
N THR A 732 -12.16 -25.36 12.61
CA THR A 732 -12.46 -23.95 12.33
C THR A 732 -11.50 -23.02 13.06
N SER A 733 -11.41 -21.78 12.58
CA SER A 733 -10.66 -20.70 13.24
C SER A 733 -11.17 -20.32 14.62
N ALA A 734 -12.40 -20.73 14.98
CA ALA A 734 -12.94 -20.58 16.34
C ALA A 734 -12.44 -21.69 17.29
N GLY A 735 -11.53 -22.55 16.83
CA GLY A 735 -11.04 -23.72 17.56
C GLY A 735 -12.11 -24.78 17.74
N THR A 736 -13.09 -24.88 16.83
CA THR A 736 -14.14 -25.91 16.89
C THR A 736 -13.93 -26.96 15.81
N LEU A 737 -14.42 -28.17 16.03
CA LEU A 737 -14.47 -29.22 15.00
C LEU A 737 -15.88 -29.25 14.40
N LYS A 738 -16.06 -28.65 13.23
CA LYS A 738 -17.35 -28.43 12.58
C LYS A 738 -17.64 -29.53 11.57
N HIS A 739 -18.81 -30.14 11.66
CA HIS A 739 -19.33 -31.02 10.63
C HIS A 739 -19.80 -30.18 9.43
N ILE A 740 -19.23 -30.45 8.27
CA ILE A 740 -19.31 -29.60 7.08
C ILE A 740 -20.76 -29.49 6.58
N THR A 741 -21.46 -30.62 6.45
CA THR A 741 -22.81 -30.65 5.88
C THR A 741 -23.87 -30.05 6.81
N SER A 742 -23.80 -30.34 8.11
CA SER A 742 -24.79 -29.81 9.06
C SER A 742 -24.54 -28.35 9.48
N GLY A 743 -23.30 -27.88 9.37
CA GLY A 743 -22.90 -26.60 9.93
C GLY A 743 -22.74 -26.57 11.46
N ARG A 744 -22.92 -27.70 12.15
CA ARG A 744 -22.84 -27.86 13.61
C ARG A 744 -21.46 -28.34 14.07
N CYS A 745 -21.19 -28.23 15.35
CA CYS A 745 -19.88 -28.54 15.94
C CYS A 745 -19.95 -29.82 16.77
N LEU A 746 -18.84 -30.57 16.81
CA LEU A 746 -18.63 -31.64 17.77
C LEU A 746 -18.63 -31.02 19.17
N ASP A 747 -19.48 -31.53 20.05
CA ASP A 747 -19.70 -31.02 21.39
C ASP A 747 -19.64 -32.17 22.40
N VAL A 748 -19.23 -31.84 23.62
CA VAL A 748 -19.33 -32.76 24.76
C VAL A 748 -20.71 -32.64 25.37
N GLU A 749 -21.46 -33.75 25.40
CA GLU A 749 -22.84 -33.80 25.92
C GLU A 749 -22.93 -33.16 27.31
N GLU A 750 -23.88 -32.23 27.46
CA GLU A 750 -24.13 -31.46 28.69
C GLU A 750 -22.89 -30.71 29.26
N LYS A 751 -21.84 -30.49 28.46
CA LYS A 751 -20.58 -29.87 28.89
C LYS A 751 -19.91 -30.61 30.05
N ARG A 752 -20.18 -31.91 30.19
CA ARG A 752 -19.57 -32.74 31.24
C ARG A 752 -18.06 -32.75 31.08
N THR A 753 -17.32 -32.86 32.19
CA THR A 753 -15.84 -32.96 32.19
C THR A 753 -15.34 -34.33 32.63
N SER A 754 -16.26 -35.25 32.97
CA SER A 754 -15.93 -36.62 33.36
C SER A 754 -15.50 -37.48 32.17
N ASP A 755 -14.72 -38.52 32.46
CA ASP A 755 -14.42 -39.58 31.49
C ASP A 755 -15.70 -40.28 31.04
N GLY A 756 -15.77 -40.65 29.77
CA GLY A 756 -16.90 -41.36 29.19
C GLY A 756 -18.06 -40.47 28.72
N ALA A 757 -17.97 -39.14 28.85
CA ALA A 757 -19.01 -38.27 28.31
C ALA A 757 -19.04 -38.37 26.78
N ARG A 758 -20.23 -38.65 26.21
CA ARG A 758 -20.41 -38.86 24.77
C ARG A 758 -20.22 -37.56 24.00
N LEU A 759 -19.74 -37.70 22.77
CA LEU A 759 -19.68 -36.59 21.83
C LEU A 759 -20.88 -36.64 20.87
N HIS A 760 -21.42 -35.48 20.56
CA HIS A 760 -22.58 -35.30 19.69
C HIS A 760 -22.47 -34.03 18.85
N LEU A 761 -23.36 -33.84 17.89
CA LEU A 761 -23.53 -32.56 17.22
C LEU A 761 -24.33 -31.59 18.08
N TRP A 762 -23.86 -30.36 18.12
CA TRP A 762 -24.62 -29.24 18.65
C TRP A 762 -24.36 -27.98 17.83
N ASP A 763 -25.29 -27.04 17.82
CA ASP A 763 -25.09 -25.74 17.17
C ASP A 763 -23.79 -25.12 17.67
N CYS A 764 -22.98 -24.59 16.74
CA CYS A 764 -21.68 -24.02 17.07
C CYS A 764 -21.86 -22.74 17.91
N GLY A 765 -21.10 -22.63 19.00
CA GLY A 765 -21.03 -21.43 19.81
C GLY A 765 -19.64 -21.19 20.42
N THR A 766 -19.61 -20.41 21.50
CA THR A 766 -18.36 -20.01 22.16
C THR A 766 -18.00 -20.89 23.36
N TRP A 767 -18.77 -21.96 23.62
CA TRP A 767 -18.60 -22.82 24.79
C TRP A 767 -17.32 -23.65 24.74
N ALA A 768 -16.70 -23.84 25.91
CA ALA A 768 -15.46 -24.60 26.06
C ALA A 768 -15.62 -26.08 25.65
N SER A 769 -16.81 -26.66 25.80
CA SER A 769 -17.15 -28.03 25.38
C SER A 769 -17.00 -28.29 23.88
N GLN A 770 -16.95 -27.24 23.06
CA GLN A 770 -16.79 -27.34 21.60
C GLN A 770 -15.39 -26.95 21.12
N LYS A 771 -14.48 -26.63 22.04
CA LYS A 771 -13.12 -26.22 21.68
C LYS A 771 -12.26 -27.45 21.51
N TRP A 772 -11.75 -27.69 20.31
CA TRP A 772 -10.96 -28.86 19.94
C TRP A 772 -9.68 -28.43 19.23
N ALA A 773 -8.57 -29.05 19.59
CA ALA A 773 -7.29 -28.90 18.91
C ALA A 773 -6.71 -30.29 18.62
N LEU A 774 -6.23 -30.52 17.40
CA LEU A 774 -5.45 -31.70 17.07
C LEU A 774 -3.98 -31.42 17.43
N THR A 775 -3.43 -32.21 18.35
CA THR A 775 -2.09 -32.06 18.91
C THR A 775 -1.26 -33.32 18.68
N SER A 776 -0.02 -33.15 18.21
CA SER A 776 0.96 -34.23 18.02
C SER A 776 1.56 -34.67 19.34
#